data_AF-A0A3Q2ZJN0-F1
#
_entry.id   AF-A0A3Q2ZJN0-F1
#
_cell.length_a   1.000
_cell.length_b   1.000
_cell.length_c   1.000
_cell.angle_alpha   90.00
_cell.angle_beta   90.00
_cell.angle_gamma   90.00
#
_symmetry.space_group_name_H-M   'P 1'
#
loop_
_entity.id
_entity.type
_entity.pdbx_description
1 polymer ?
#
loop_
_entity_poly.entity_id
_entity_poly.type
_entity_poly.pdbx_seq_one_letter_code
_entity_poly.pdbx_strand_id
1 'polypeptide(L)'
;CSTNQDIMNKNEVSLEKLNSELNHFVLEMKPYVLKHPNNTERQHCALWIKKLCDPATCGSSLAGHKNRNLHARLLLHMLKRGVLEGPFASKPQHGSLKNLPTYMSIYFDEPLIGGSEDHSKVTLPDWVMGELDDEDSLAAALLKDGTTSTPNTMSPDDSDLEARLNSWNLGVSPEACRWRTWNCQRVCALCTVRATSQVDMRVKALECKHQEEKLKMQQRHDADVDKILHQRNVEIDELKSRYRAQQKESEEMIHKLEWKVQSVLKESQVICESKDKQIAELKKMTDQSVDCLKNEWEKKLLAAVADVEKEKFELQKQHTDNIQELLESTKMRLAKMEAEYNTRSQSTVQMVRELERQVKEQCAQVEKSKASLQKAMQEKAQLEIHLAAASAELQEANRRLTLLQTEKDEQRILFEETLQKFQAKHEADVNHLHQEHALSVAKASEVVEDFEKTIAQLKQQLLVSEHQRQTQVRVRRGNVLALHNEAEKERTRAEKQITKLEDALRDTENQLDRSRESHRVHLQEADMALEQLRRQVKLSSEKAEAQLKLQMEKVQEDLQHSRCLRENQSKEFSQQLDALRQKYEQQMAEQRVQHEQERTRLHQQHCAEKDSLVQERQREVSSLESQAKAALQTHQQRTQEWRKRDGQTISELEGQLSRLREKFQVVRGQHEQQLAEMAALREEERQKANLDKETLRSDMERALRDLQRSHQQEKETAEDKTNSRLKHIEQEYSQTLARSAQIIVELQHSVCSSKEEAVGLQQTMKRQQEEANNRWTQEKTNITQRANQANEALREKVESLQRQLRSSEKALLGKELESEEKVTTLRQEYEEKMKGLLPAELRQELEDTITSLKAQVNFLQRRANFLQEGLDAYRNKRLVFSFGLGIAWELCDLESRPE
;
A
#
# COMPACT_ATOMS: atom_id res chain seq x y z
N CYS A 1 5.03 -1.01 -9.74
CA CYS A 1 5.53 -0.58 -8.41
C CYS A 1 5.59 -1.71 -7.40
N SER A 2 4.48 -2.38 -7.06
CA SER A 2 4.40 -3.34 -5.94
C SER A 2 5.50 -4.40 -5.91
N THR A 3 5.91 -4.95 -7.06
CA THR A 3 7.03 -5.92 -7.18
C THR A 3 8.36 -5.41 -6.64
N ASN A 4 8.72 -4.13 -6.86
CA ASN A 4 9.98 -3.59 -6.36
C ASN A 4 9.93 -3.37 -4.84
N GLN A 5 8.77 -2.97 -4.30
CA GLN A 5 8.58 -2.81 -2.86
C GLN A 5 8.63 -4.17 -2.13
N ASP A 6 8.07 -5.21 -2.77
CA ASP A 6 8.14 -6.59 -2.29
C ASP A 6 9.58 -7.17 -2.35
N ILE A 7 10.40 -6.73 -3.31
CA ILE A 7 11.84 -7.05 -3.40
C ILE A 7 12.67 -6.29 -2.35
N MET A 8 12.38 -5.00 -2.12
CA MET A 8 13.01 -4.20 -1.06
C MET A 8 12.81 -4.85 0.31
N ASN A 9 11.57 -5.13 0.69
CA ASN A 9 11.24 -5.78 1.96
C ASN A 9 11.93 -7.15 2.11
N LYS A 10 12.03 -7.94 1.03
CA LYS A 10 12.76 -9.22 1.03
C LYS A 10 14.27 -9.05 1.21
N ASN A 11 14.85 -7.97 0.69
CA ASN A 11 16.26 -7.65 0.87
C ASN A 11 16.55 -7.19 2.31
N GLU A 12 15.71 -6.33 2.90
CA GLU A 12 15.84 -5.91 4.31
C GLU A 12 15.75 -7.10 5.27
N VAL A 13 14.72 -7.93 5.15
CA VAL A 13 14.55 -9.17 5.95
C VAL A 13 15.70 -10.18 5.73
N SER A 14 16.40 -10.11 4.59
CA SER A 14 17.61 -10.91 4.34
C SER A 14 18.86 -10.30 4.98
N LEU A 15 18.95 -8.97 5.05
CA LEU A 15 20.05 -8.23 5.69
C LEU A 15 20.00 -8.39 7.22
N GLU A 16 18.80 -8.32 7.82
CA GLU A 16 18.58 -8.59 9.24
C GLU A 16 19.06 -9.99 9.63
N LYS A 17 18.68 -11.02 8.87
CA LYS A 17 19.14 -12.41 9.08
C LYS A 17 20.67 -12.53 9.01
N LEU A 18 21.32 -11.89 8.05
CA LEU A 18 22.77 -11.87 7.95
C LEU A 18 23.43 -11.12 9.12
N ASN A 19 22.79 -10.10 9.70
CA ASN A 19 23.29 -9.42 10.89
C ASN A 19 23.07 -10.25 12.16
N SER A 20 21.94 -10.94 12.29
CA SER A 20 21.69 -11.91 13.37
C SER A 20 22.69 -13.08 13.35
N GLU A 21 22.99 -13.62 12.16
CA GLU A 21 23.99 -14.68 11.97
C GLU A 21 25.41 -14.22 12.39
N LEU A 22 25.81 -13.00 12.02
CA LEU A 22 27.09 -12.42 12.49
C LEU A 22 27.14 -12.36 14.02
N ASN A 23 26.09 -11.83 14.65
CA ASN A 23 26.02 -11.69 16.10
C ASN A 23 26.17 -13.05 16.80
N HIS A 24 25.57 -14.11 16.25
CA HIS A 24 25.73 -15.47 16.74
C HIS A 24 27.19 -15.96 16.63
N PHE A 25 27.85 -15.80 15.48
CA PHE A 25 29.27 -16.18 15.34
C PHE A 25 30.20 -15.40 16.28
N VAL A 26 29.99 -14.08 16.43
CA VAL A 26 30.81 -13.24 17.32
C VAL A 26 30.60 -13.59 18.79
N LEU A 27 29.39 -14.00 19.18
CA LEU A 27 29.12 -14.54 20.53
C LEU A 27 29.82 -15.89 20.74
N GLU A 28 29.83 -16.79 19.75
CA GLU A 28 30.56 -18.07 19.86
C GLU A 28 32.08 -17.90 19.88
N MET A 29 32.65 -16.92 19.18
CA MET A 29 34.11 -16.64 19.20
C MET A 29 34.61 -16.28 20.59
N LYS A 30 33.79 -15.58 21.39
CA LYS A 30 34.17 -14.96 22.67
C LYS A 30 34.92 -15.91 23.63
N PRO A 31 34.43 -17.12 23.98
CA PRO A 31 35.17 -18.05 24.82
C PRO A 31 36.53 -18.49 24.23
N TYR A 32 36.63 -18.73 22.91
CA TYR A 32 37.86 -19.18 22.28
C TYR A 32 38.93 -18.07 22.22
N VAL A 33 38.54 -16.84 21.84
CA VAL A 33 39.46 -15.68 21.83
C VAL A 33 39.98 -15.39 23.24
N LEU A 34 39.12 -15.42 24.26
CA LEU A 34 39.54 -15.17 25.65
C LEU A 34 40.46 -16.26 26.21
N LYS A 35 40.31 -17.52 25.75
CA LYS A 35 41.17 -18.65 26.13
C LYS A 35 42.41 -18.83 25.24
N HIS A 36 42.53 -18.12 24.12
CA HIS A 36 43.60 -18.32 23.14
C HIS A 36 44.99 -18.15 23.78
N PRO A 37 45.93 -19.10 23.66
CA PRO A 37 47.19 -19.07 24.40
C PRO A 37 48.09 -17.90 23.99
N ASN A 38 48.21 -17.63 22.67
CA ASN A 38 49.04 -16.54 22.18
C ASN A 38 48.32 -15.18 22.24
N ASN A 39 48.99 -14.19 22.84
CA ASN A 39 48.49 -12.83 23.05
C ASN A 39 48.48 -11.99 21.76
N THR A 40 49.43 -12.17 20.84
CA THR A 40 49.44 -11.41 19.56
C THR A 40 48.30 -11.84 18.64
N GLU A 41 48.07 -13.15 18.55
CA GLU A 41 46.91 -13.75 17.87
C GLU A 41 45.58 -13.35 18.51
N ARG A 42 45.50 -13.28 19.85
CA ARG A 42 44.34 -12.73 20.56
C ARG A 42 44.05 -11.27 20.15
N GLN A 43 45.10 -10.45 19.98
CA GLN A 43 44.96 -9.08 19.48
C GLN A 43 44.56 -9.04 17.99
N HIS A 44 45.10 -9.93 17.15
CA HIS A 44 44.68 -10.04 15.74
C HIS A 44 43.20 -10.45 15.63
N CYS A 45 42.74 -11.41 16.45
CA CYS A 45 41.32 -11.78 16.56
C CYS A 45 40.46 -10.59 16.97
N ALA A 46 40.86 -9.81 17.98
CA ALA A 46 40.12 -8.63 18.40
C ALA A 46 40.02 -7.56 17.29
N LEU A 47 41.08 -7.36 16.51
CA LEU A 47 41.10 -6.46 15.36
C LEU A 47 40.22 -6.97 14.20
N TRP A 48 40.25 -8.27 13.91
CA TRP A 48 39.40 -8.89 12.90
C TRP A 48 37.92 -8.88 13.28
N ILE A 49 37.58 -9.21 14.53
CA ILE A 49 36.20 -9.09 15.04
C ILE A 49 35.73 -7.64 14.96
N LYS A 50 36.57 -6.66 15.34
CA LYS A 50 36.23 -5.23 15.18
C LYS A 50 35.97 -4.86 13.72
N LYS A 51 36.77 -5.35 12.77
CA LYS A 51 36.56 -5.11 11.33
C LYS A 51 35.30 -5.80 10.79
N LEU A 52 34.97 -7.01 11.27
CA LEU A 52 33.75 -7.72 10.90
C LEU A 52 32.49 -7.02 11.44
N CYS A 53 32.55 -6.42 12.62
CA CYS A 53 31.44 -5.66 13.22
C CYS A 53 31.30 -4.23 12.68
N ASP A 54 32.25 -3.72 11.90
CA ASP A 54 32.21 -2.36 11.33
C ASP A 54 31.29 -2.30 10.08
N PRO A 55 30.20 -1.50 10.10
CA PRO A 55 29.28 -1.36 8.97
C PRO A 55 29.93 -0.87 7.68
N ALA A 56 30.99 -0.04 7.77
CA ALA A 56 31.66 0.53 6.58
C ALA A 56 32.35 -0.56 5.74
N THR A 57 32.71 -1.70 6.34
CA THR A 57 33.54 -2.73 5.70
C THR A 57 32.80 -3.56 4.64
N CYS A 58 31.46 -3.60 4.70
CA CYS A 58 30.63 -4.49 3.89
C CYS A 58 29.91 -3.76 2.72
N GLY A 59 29.72 -2.45 2.85
CA GLY A 59 28.80 -1.67 2.02
C GLY A 59 27.34 -2.12 2.17
N SER A 60 26.42 -1.43 1.49
CA SER A 60 24.98 -1.74 1.47
C SER A 60 24.61 -3.01 0.69
N SER A 61 25.59 -3.83 0.29
CA SER A 61 25.37 -4.96 -0.61
C SER A 61 25.13 -6.29 0.14
N LEU A 62 24.12 -7.03 -0.29
CA LEU A 62 23.82 -8.37 0.24
C LEU A 62 25.01 -9.34 0.04
N ALA A 63 25.84 -9.12 -0.99
CA ALA A 63 27.06 -9.88 -1.24
C ALA A 63 28.17 -9.59 -0.22
N GLY A 64 28.38 -8.31 0.15
CA GLY A 64 29.35 -7.91 1.18
C GLY A 64 29.01 -8.48 2.56
N HIS A 65 27.73 -8.42 2.95
CA HIS A 65 27.25 -9.05 4.19
C HIS A 65 27.45 -10.57 4.20
N LYS A 66 27.26 -11.26 3.06
CA LYS A 66 27.58 -12.70 2.93
C LYS A 66 29.07 -12.98 3.05
N ASN A 67 29.94 -12.19 2.39
CA ASN A 67 31.39 -12.35 2.49
C ASN A 67 31.90 -12.13 3.93
N ARG A 68 31.38 -11.10 4.63
CA ARG A 68 31.64 -10.88 6.06
C ARG A 68 31.29 -12.11 6.90
N ASN A 69 30.09 -12.66 6.71
CA ASN A 69 29.64 -13.82 7.49
C ASN A 69 30.49 -15.07 7.19
N LEU A 70 30.99 -15.22 5.96
CA LEU A 70 31.91 -16.29 5.59
C LEU A 70 33.29 -16.14 6.28
N HIS A 71 33.86 -14.93 6.31
CA HIS A 71 35.06 -14.61 7.10
C HIS A 71 34.86 -14.86 8.60
N ALA A 72 33.70 -14.48 9.16
CA ALA A 72 33.38 -14.72 10.55
C ALA A 72 33.28 -16.23 10.86
N ARG A 73 32.61 -17.01 9.99
CA ARG A 73 32.52 -18.47 10.13
C ARG A 73 33.89 -19.14 10.07
N LEU A 74 34.77 -18.68 9.17
CA LEU A 74 36.14 -19.21 9.03
C LEU A 74 37.00 -18.91 10.27
N LEU A 75 36.98 -17.67 10.76
CA LEU A 75 37.67 -17.27 11.97
C LEU A 75 37.20 -18.08 13.19
N LEU A 76 35.89 -18.37 13.29
CA LEU A 76 35.33 -19.20 14.34
C LEU A 76 35.78 -20.68 14.25
N HIS A 77 35.92 -21.24 13.05
CA HIS A 77 36.46 -22.59 12.85
C HIS A 77 37.93 -22.68 13.26
N MET A 78 38.75 -21.74 12.82
CA MET A 78 40.17 -21.63 13.19
C MET A 78 40.35 -21.46 14.71
N LEU A 79 39.54 -20.59 15.34
CA LEU A 79 39.51 -20.43 16.80
C LEU A 79 39.06 -21.69 17.57
N LYS A 80 38.20 -22.52 16.99
CA LYS A 80 37.81 -23.81 17.58
C LYS A 80 38.94 -24.87 17.50
N ARG A 81 39.86 -24.73 16.53
CA ARG A 81 41.07 -25.56 16.40
C ARG A 81 42.28 -25.03 17.20
N GLY A 82 42.27 -23.74 17.56
CA GLY A 82 43.37 -23.11 18.30
C GLY A 82 44.57 -22.69 17.43
N VAL A 83 44.40 -22.63 16.11
CA VAL A 83 45.44 -22.24 15.13
C VAL A 83 44.85 -21.21 14.18
N LEU A 84 45.54 -20.08 13.96
CA LEU A 84 45.10 -18.99 13.07
C LEU A 84 45.99 -18.91 11.84
N GLU A 85 45.40 -19.12 10.67
CA GLU A 85 46.14 -19.14 9.40
C GLU A 85 45.66 -18.09 8.38
N GLY A 86 46.46 -17.92 7.33
CA GLY A 86 46.18 -17.02 6.21
C GLY A 86 45.87 -15.58 6.64
N PRO A 87 44.68 -15.03 6.33
CA PRO A 87 44.37 -13.63 6.61
C PRO A 87 44.40 -13.31 8.11
N PHE A 88 44.01 -14.26 8.98
CA PHE A 88 43.84 -14.03 10.42
C PHE A 88 45.16 -14.08 11.21
N ALA A 89 46.20 -14.71 10.66
CA ALA A 89 47.56 -14.64 11.20
C ALA A 89 48.13 -13.20 11.18
N SER A 90 47.60 -12.35 10.29
CA SER A 90 48.02 -10.95 10.11
C SER A 90 46.95 -9.95 10.61
N LYS A 91 47.35 -8.70 10.84
CA LYS A 91 46.38 -7.62 11.11
C LYS A 91 45.52 -7.35 9.87
N PRO A 92 44.20 -7.10 10.02
CA PRO A 92 43.33 -6.84 8.89
C PRO A 92 43.78 -5.61 8.09
N GLN A 93 43.96 -5.78 6.78
CA GLN A 93 44.26 -4.69 5.85
C GLN A 93 43.14 -3.64 5.86
N HIS A 94 43.46 -2.36 5.63
CA HIS A 94 42.47 -1.29 5.51
C HIS A 94 41.61 -1.45 4.24
N GLY A 95 40.43 -0.81 4.22
CA GLY A 95 39.44 -0.96 3.15
C GLY A 95 38.48 -2.16 3.33
N SER A 96 37.69 -2.44 2.30
CA SER A 96 36.62 -3.46 2.32
C SER A 96 37.13 -4.89 2.57
N LEU A 97 36.21 -5.80 2.88
CA LEU A 97 36.52 -7.24 2.99
C LEU A 97 36.72 -7.83 1.59
N LYS A 98 37.97 -8.19 1.27
CA LYS A 98 38.31 -9.01 0.09
C LYS A 98 37.55 -10.35 0.16
N ASN A 99 37.16 -10.90 -0.99
CA ASN A 99 36.60 -12.24 -1.05
C ASN A 99 37.62 -13.26 -0.54
N LEU A 100 37.17 -14.29 0.17
CA LEU A 100 38.05 -15.39 0.55
C LEU A 100 38.59 -16.11 -0.70
N PRO A 101 39.91 -16.41 -0.77
CA PRO A 101 40.48 -17.22 -1.84
C PRO A 101 39.80 -18.59 -1.93
N THR A 102 39.63 -19.15 -3.13
CA THR A 102 38.91 -20.42 -3.32
C THR A 102 39.48 -21.57 -2.50
N TYR A 103 40.80 -21.62 -2.30
CA TYR A 103 41.43 -22.66 -1.48
C TYR A 103 41.03 -22.60 0.02
N MET A 104 40.50 -21.47 0.51
CA MET A 104 39.99 -21.35 1.88
C MET A 104 38.62 -22.02 2.08
N SER A 105 38.02 -22.61 1.04
CA SER A 105 36.77 -23.37 1.21
C SER A 105 36.97 -24.70 1.94
N ILE A 106 38.16 -25.32 1.83
CA ILE A 106 38.51 -26.59 2.49
C ILE A 106 38.21 -26.58 3.99
N TYR A 107 38.38 -25.41 4.62
CA TYR A 107 38.13 -25.17 6.04
C TYR A 107 36.64 -25.23 6.45
N PHE A 108 35.70 -25.33 5.50
CA PHE A 108 34.28 -25.55 5.79
C PHE A 108 33.85 -27.00 5.59
N ASP A 109 34.63 -27.80 4.86
CA ASP A 109 34.35 -29.19 4.52
C ASP A 109 35.11 -30.19 5.44
N GLU A 110 36.06 -29.70 6.24
CA GLU A 110 36.88 -30.50 7.15
C GLU A 110 36.14 -30.79 8.49
N PRO A 111 35.91 -32.06 8.87
CA PRO A 111 35.08 -32.42 10.01
C PRO A 111 35.71 -32.04 11.36
N LEU A 112 34.88 -31.51 12.27
CA LEU A 112 35.30 -31.11 13.62
C LEU A 112 35.56 -32.34 14.51
N ILE A 113 36.81 -32.81 14.54
CA ILE A 113 37.26 -33.85 15.47
C ILE A 113 37.22 -33.29 16.91
N GLY A 114 36.18 -33.67 17.65
CA GLY A 114 35.92 -33.17 19.00
C GLY A 114 36.68 -33.91 20.09
N GLY A 115 37.86 -33.38 20.46
CA GLY A 115 38.44 -33.46 21.81
C GLY A 115 38.54 -34.83 22.50
N SER A 116 39.74 -35.43 22.44
CA SER A 116 40.32 -36.15 23.58
C SER A 116 41.67 -35.52 23.91
N GLU A 117 41.99 -35.43 25.20
CA GLU A 117 43.40 -35.36 25.63
C GLU A 117 44.04 -36.75 25.44
N ASP A 118 45.38 -36.81 25.48
CA ASP A 118 46.21 -37.94 25.05
C ASP A 118 46.00 -38.42 23.60
N HIS A 119 46.84 -37.90 22.69
CA HIS A 119 47.81 -38.77 22.02
C HIS A 119 48.96 -37.99 21.35
N SER A 120 50.15 -38.24 21.91
CA SER A 120 51.46 -38.21 21.27
C SER A 120 51.51 -38.47 19.76
N LYS A 121 52.25 -37.61 19.03
CA LYS A 121 52.82 -37.86 17.68
C LYS A 121 51.93 -38.65 16.70
N VAL A 122 51.04 -37.96 15.98
CA VAL A 122 50.61 -38.45 14.66
C VAL A 122 51.74 -38.13 13.66
N THR A 123 52.41 -39.17 13.18
CA THR A 123 53.52 -39.09 12.20
C THR A 123 53.02 -38.58 10.85
N LEU A 124 53.88 -37.93 10.06
CA LEU A 124 53.61 -37.74 8.63
C LEU A 124 53.57 -39.11 7.91
N PRO A 125 52.92 -39.22 6.74
CA PRO A 125 52.93 -40.45 5.96
C PRO A 125 54.36 -40.91 5.63
N ASP A 126 54.60 -42.23 5.63
CA ASP A 126 55.96 -42.80 5.56
C ASP A 126 56.79 -42.32 4.36
N TRP A 127 56.17 -41.98 3.23
CA TRP A 127 56.87 -41.45 2.05
C TRP A 127 57.39 -40.00 2.21
N VAL A 128 56.91 -39.27 3.22
CA VAL A 128 57.41 -37.93 3.59
C VAL A 128 58.43 -38.02 4.74
N MET A 129 58.42 -39.12 5.50
CA MET A 129 59.41 -39.44 6.53
C MET A 129 60.64 -40.19 5.98
N GLY A 130 60.59 -40.70 4.75
CA GLY A 130 61.56 -41.68 4.23
C GLY A 130 62.87 -41.13 3.65
N GLU A 131 63.01 -39.82 3.44
CA GLU A 131 64.18 -39.21 2.76
C GLU A 131 64.77 -37.98 3.48
N LEU A 132 64.42 -37.72 4.75
CA LEU A 132 64.89 -36.56 5.52
C LEU A 132 65.18 -36.86 7.00
N ASP A 133 66.10 -37.80 7.26
CA ASP A 133 66.73 -38.03 8.57
C ASP A 133 68.26 -38.19 8.38
N ASP A 134 68.97 -37.08 8.07
CA ASP A 134 70.44 -36.94 8.26
C ASP A 134 70.96 -35.49 8.00
N GLU A 135 70.29 -34.46 8.55
CA GLU A 135 70.80 -33.06 8.53
C GLU A 135 70.48 -32.32 9.85
N ASP A 136 71.30 -32.55 10.88
CA ASP A 136 71.21 -31.85 12.17
C ASP A 136 72.58 -31.28 12.63
N SER A 137 73.25 -30.51 11.75
CA SER A 137 74.44 -29.71 12.12
C SER A 137 74.81 -28.50 11.22
N LEU A 138 73.97 -28.08 10.25
CA LEU A 138 74.30 -26.97 9.32
C LEU A 138 73.42 -25.72 9.44
N ALA A 139 73.17 -25.23 10.67
CA ALA A 139 72.38 -24.02 10.93
C ALA A 139 73.01 -22.99 11.90
N ALA A 140 74.35 -22.93 11.99
CA ALA A 140 75.05 -21.92 12.81
C ALA A 140 76.19 -21.22 12.03
N ALA A 141 76.25 -19.89 12.16
CA ALA A 141 77.35 -19.01 11.74
C ALA A 141 77.67 -18.90 10.22
N LEU A 142 76.70 -18.46 9.41
CA LEU A 142 77.00 -17.62 8.22
C LEU A 142 76.67 -16.14 8.50
N LEU A 143 77.51 -15.51 9.33
CA LEU A 143 77.58 -14.05 9.47
C LEU A 143 79.05 -13.61 9.59
N LYS A 144 79.39 -12.55 8.84
CA LYS A 144 80.72 -11.92 8.69
C LYS A 144 81.75 -12.72 7.88
N ASP A 145 81.80 -12.36 6.60
CA ASP A 145 83.00 -12.50 5.77
C ASP A 145 84.07 -11.45 6.17
N GLY A 146 85.33 -11.71 5.82
CA GLY A 146 86.42 -10.72 5.79
C GLY A 146 87.40 -10.72 6.97
N THR A 147 88.43 -11.58 6.92
CA THR A 147 89.84 -11.09 6.92
C THR A 147 90.86 -12.15 6.48
N THR A 148 91.97 -11.66 5.94
CA THR A 148 93.09 -12.38 5.30
C THR A 148 93.91 -13.27 6.26
N SER A 149 94.39 -14.44 5.80
CA SER A 149 95.84 -14.81 5.66
C SER A 149 96.28 -16.28 5.95
N THR A 150 96.59 -17.03 4.89
CA THR A 150 97.66 -18.09 4.82
C THR A 150 97.54 -19.36 5.71
N PRO A 151 98.44 -20.37 5.63
CA PRO A 151 98.72 -21.20 4.45
C PRO A 151 98.73 -22.73 4.73
N ASN A 152 98.89 -23.55 3.67
CA ASN A 152 99.35 -24.95 3.60
C ASN A 152 99.28 -25.87 4.85
N THR A 153 98.65 -27.05 4.67
CA THR A 153 99.34 -28.34 4.38
C THR A 153 98.28 -29.41 4.08
N MET A 154 98.50 -30.28 3.10
CA MET A 154 97.66 -31.47 2.87
C MET A 154 98.45 -32.76 3.05
N SER A 155 97.78 -33.73 3.69
CA SER A 155 98.17 -35.11 3.85
C SER A 155 96.92 -35.96 3.66
N PRO A 156 96.93 -36.97 2.78
CA PRO A 156 95.95 -38.05 2.78
C PRO A 156 96.65 -39.38 3.07
N ASP A 157 96.31 -39.97 4.21
CA ASP A 157 96.45 -41.40 4.44
C ASP A 157 95.06 -41.89 4.83
N ASP A 158 94.54 -42.91 4.13
CA ASP A 158 93.53 -43.79 4.70
C ASP A 158 93.65 -45.15 4.01
N SER A 159 94.01 -46.17 4.79
CA SER A 159 94.30 -47.52 4.30
C SER A 159 93.56 -48.53 5.16
N ASP A 160 92.40 -48.98 4.71
CA ASP A 160 91.90 -50.29 5.15
C ASP A 160 91.03 -50.99 4.08
N LEU A 161 91.57 -52.06 3.52
CA LEU A 161 90.83 -53.05 2.73
C LEU A 161 91.57 -54.40 2.67
N GLU A 162 92.32 -54.75 3.72
CA GLU A 162 93.06 -56.02 3.81
C GLU A 162 92.15 -57.15 4.31
N ALA A 163 91.19 -57.59 3.48
CA ALA A 163 90.37 -58.76 3.81
C ALA A 163 89.86 -59.57 2.60
N ARG A 164 90.15 -60.89 2.66
CA ARG A 164 89.50 -62.04 1.96
C ARG A 164 89.97 -62.41 0.54
N LEU A 165 90.51 -63.64 0.46
CA LEU A 165 90.77 -64.48 -0.74
C LEU A 165 91.78 -63.89 -1.76
N ASN A 166 93.01 -64.39 -1.92
CA ASN A 166 93.67 -65.61 -1.43
C ASN A 166 93.13 -66.94 -2.01
N SER A 167 94.03 -67.81 -2.50
CA SER A 167 93.79 -68.88 -3.50
C SER A 167 93.45 -68.32 -4.90
N TRP A 168 94.01 -68.80 -6.02
CA TRP A 168 94.62 -70.12 -6.26
C TRP A 168 96.15 -70.13 -6.28
N ASN A 169 96.69 -71.29 -5.89
CA ASN A 169 98.11 -71.65 -5.89
C ASN A 169 98.37 -72.76 -6.95
N LEU A 170 99.64 -73.07 -7.21
CA LEU A 170 100.28 -74.03 -8.14
C LEU A 170 101.25 -73.23 -9.03
N GLY A 171 102.55 -73.49 -9.12
CA GLY A 171 103.40 -74.64 -8.78
C GLY A 171 104.56 -74.58 -9.79
N VAL A 172 105.83 -74.82 -9.46
CA VAL A 172 106.39 -76.09 -9.01
C VAL A 172 107.57 -75.85 -8.04
N SER A 173 107.55 -76.55 -6.91
CA SER A 173 108.71 -76.93 -6.10
C SER A 173 109.10 -78.38 -6.49
N PRO A 174 110.29 -78.95 -6.18
CA PRO A 174 111.01 -78.73 -4.92
C PRO A 174 112.55 -78.88 -4.89
N GLU A 175 113.09 -78.68 -3.68
CA GLU A 175 114.10 -79.51 -3.00
C GLU A 175 115.63 -79.41 -3.23
N ALA A 176 116.30 -79.49 -2.07
CA ALA A 176 117.56 -80.16 -1.78
C ALA A 176 118.83 -79.84 -2.61
N CYS A 177 119.76 -79.09 -1.98
CA CYS A 177 120.87 -79.79 -1.31
C CYS A 177 121.58 -78.96 -0.23
N ARG A 178 121.63 -79.50 1.00
CA ARG A 178 122.44 -79.00 2.11
C ARG A 178 123.65 -79.92 2.28
N TRP A 179 124.83 -79.54 1.77
CA TRP A 179 126.07 -80.29 1.98
C TRP A 179 127.23 -79.39 2.43
N ARG A 180 127.81 -79.72 3.59
CA ARG A 180 129.06 -79.16 4.11
C ARG A 180 129.87 -80.26 4.81
N THR A 181 130.64 -81.02 4.02
CA THR A 181 131.61 -82.02 4.48
C THR A 181 132.78 -82.00 3.51
N TRP A 182 134.02 -81.60 3.83
CA TRP A 182 135.00 -82.05 4.84
C TRP A 182 135.64 -83.43 4.60
N ASN A 183 136.98 -83.38 4.53
CA ASN A 183 137.98 -84.41 4.86
C ASN A 183 137.99 -85.76 4.15
N CYS A 184 139.02 -85.95 3.32
CA CYS A 184 140.04 -87.01 3.41
C CYS A 184 141.26 -86.57 2.58
N GLN A 185 142.53 -86.93 2.81
CA GLN A 185 143.31 -87.59 3.89
C GLN A 185 144.81 -87.32 3.51
N ARG A 186 145.88 -87.63 4.25
CA ARG A 186 146.13 -88.50 5.41
C ARG A 186 147.41 -88.04 6.14
N VAL A 187 147.57 -88.41 7.41
CA VAL A 187 148.88 -88.37 8.09
C VAL A 187 149.77 -89.50 7.58
N CYS A 188 151.07 -89.26 7.42
CA CYS A 188 152.12 -90.28 7.37
C CYS A 188 153.38 -89.73 8.06
N ALA A 189 154.16 -90.57 8.74
CA ALA A 189 155.21 -90.13 9.65
C ALA A 189 156.55 -90.89 9.47
N LEU A 190 157.61 -90.24 9.95
CA LEU A 190 158.96 -90.77 10.21
C LEU A 190 159.92 -91.07 9.03
N CYS A 191 161.20 -91.19 9.39
CA CYS A 191 162.33 -91.78 8.66
C CYS A 191 163.02 -91.02 7.49
N THR A 192 163.88 -90.05 7.85
CA THR A 192 165.34 -89.95 7.53
C THR A 192 165.93 -90.19 6.11
N VAL A 193 166.88 -89.28 5.76
CA VAL A 193 168.13 -89.43 4.95
C VAL A 193 168.17 -88.96 3.45
N ARG A 194 168.87 -87.82 3.28
CA ARG A 194 169.75 -87.32 2.17
C ARG A 194 169.28 -87.14 0.70
N ALA A 195 169.51 -85.90 0.23
CA ALA A 195 169.99 -85.48 -1.12
C ALA A 195 168.99 -85.55 -2.30
N THR A 196 168.99 -84.65 -3.32
CA THR A 196 169.85 -83.50 -3.69
C THR A 196 169.02 -82.26 -4.09
N SER A 197 169.55 -81.04 -3.98
CA SER A 197 168.80 -79.78 -4.23
C SER A 197 168.93 -79.19 -5.64
N GLN A 198 167.84 -79.11 -6.42
CA GLN A 198 167.73 -78.14 -7.53
C GLN A 198 166.29 -77.82 -8.01
N VAL A 199 165.30 -78.70 -7.78
CA VAL A 199 164.01 -78.65 -8.51
C VAL A 199 162.94 -77.74 -7.89
N ASP A 200 162.77 -77.72 -6.55
CA ASP A 200 161.64 -77.06 -5.86
C ASP A 200 161.42 -75.58 -6.23
N MET A 201 162.49 -74.84 -6.53
CA MET A 201 162.43 -73.42 -6.87
C MET A 201 161.61 -73.13 -8.14
N ARG A 202 161.43 -74.11 -9.03
CA ARG A 202 160.66 -73.94 -10.27
C ARG A 202 159.15 -74.06 -10.08
N VAL A 203 158.68 -74.87 -9.13
CA VAL A 203 157.23 -75.10 -8.93
C VAL A 203 156.56 -73.85 -8.38
N LYS A 204 157.10 -73.28 -7.29
CA LYS A 204 156.58 -72.06 -6.66
C LYS A 204 156.54 -70.86 -7.61
N ALA A 205 157.52 -70.76 -8.52
CA ALA A 205 157.55 -69.72 -9.54
C ALA A 205 156.43 -69.82 -10.58
N LEU A 206 155.86 -71.01 -10.82
CA LEU A 206 154.68 -71.21 -11.66
C LEU A 206 153.38 -70.98 -10.89
N GLU A 207 153.31 -71.39 -9.62
CA GLU A 207 152.16 -71.11 -8.74
C GLU A 207 151.92 -69.61 -8.57
N CYS A 208 152.97 -68.81 -8.33
CA CYS A 208 152.85 -67.36 -8.25
C CYS A 208 152.37 -66.74 -9.57
N LYS A 209 152.82 -67.23 -10.73
CA LYS A 209 152.34 -66.76 -12.05
C LYS A 209 150.86 -67.09 -12.26
N HIS A 210 150.42 -68.28 -11.90
CA HIS A 210 149.01 -68.66 -12.00
C HIS A 210 148.11 -67.79 -11.08
N GLN A 211 148.60 -67.44 -9.88
CA GLN A 211 147.91 -66.50 -8.99
C GLN A 211 147.88 -65.07 -9.57
N GLU A 212 148.96 -64.61 -10.19
CA GLU A 212 149.05 -63.32 -10.88
C GLU A 212 148.11 -63.24 -12.10
N GLU A 213 148.03 -64.31 -12.90
CA GLU A 213 147.09 -64.44 -14.03
C GLU A 213 145.64 -64.48 -13.56
N LYS A 214 145.34 -65.21 -12.47
CA LYS A 214 144.01 -65.20 -11.85
C LYS A 214 143.61 -63.80 -11.36
N LEU A 215 144.54 -63.06 -10.74
CA LEU A 215 144.31 -61.68 -10.32
C LEU A 215 144.03 -60.76 -11.53
N LYS A 216 144.80 -60.89 -12.61
CA LYS A 216 144.59 -60.12 -13.85
C LYS A 216 143.28 -60.45 -14.56
N MET A 217 142.84 -61.71 -14.51
CA MET A 217 141.52 -62.11 -15.04
C MET A 217 140.38 -61.58 -14.18
N GLN A 218 140.53 -61.57 -12.85
CA GLN A 218 139.57 -60.94 -11.93
C GLN A 218 139.47 -59.43 -12.19
N GLN A 219 140.60 -58.71 -12.26
CA GLN A 219 140.65 -57.28 -12.57
C GLN A 219 140.01 -56.91 -13.92
N ARG A 220 140.11 -57.80 -14.93
CA ARG A 220 139.42 -57.62 -16.22
C ARG A 220 137.92 -57.81 -16.09
N HIS A 221 137.49 -58.91 -15.45
CA HIS A 221 136.09 -59.20 -15.19
C HIS A 221 135.41 -58.05 -14.44
N ASP A 222 136.05 -57.56 -13.37
CA ASP A 222 135.49 -56.51 -12.53
C ASP A 222 135.41 -55.17 -13.31
N ALA A 223 136.44 -54.84 -14.09
CA ALA A 223 136.43 -53.67 -14.98
C ALA A 223 135.42 -53.78 -16.14
N ASP A 224 135.03 -54.98 -16.57
CA ASP A 224 133.98 -55.20 -17.57
C ASP A 224 132.58 -55.15 -16.93
N VAL A 225 132.42 -55.64 -15.69
CA VAL A 225 131.21 -55.44 -14.88
C VAL A 225 130.98 -53.96 -14.59
N ASP A 226 132.01 -53.20 -14.22
CA ASP A 226 131.92 -51.75 -13.99
C ASP A 226 131.48 -50.99 -15.26
N LYS A 227 131.94 -51.39 -16.46
CA LYS A 227 131.45 -50.81 -17.73
C LYS A 227 129.97 -51.12 -17.95
N ILE A 228 129.53 -52.35 -17.71
CA ILE A 228 128.13 -52.75 -17.86
C ILE A 228 127.25 -51.99 -16.86
N LEU A 229 127.67 -51.86 -15.60
CA LEU A 229 126.97 -51.08 -14.58
C LEU A 229 126.92 -49.59 -14.96
N HIS A 230 128.02 -49.01 -15.43
CA HIS A 230 128.06 -47.62 -15.89
C HIS A 230 127.12 -47.39 -17.08
N GLN A 231 127.16 -48.26 -18.10
CA GLN A 231 126.26 -48.16 -19.25
C GLN A 231 124.79 -48.31 -18.84
N ARG A 232 124.45 -49.29 -17.98
CA ARG A 232 123.07 -49.46 -17.49
C ARG A 232 122.62 -48.27 -16.65
N ASN A 233 123.49 -47.66 -15.85
CA ASN A 233 123.16 -46.44 -15.11
C ASN A 233 122.91 -45.26 -16.07
N VAL A 234 123.69 -45.11 -17.14
CA VAL A 234 123.44 -44.10 -18.19
C VAL A 234 122.11 -44.34 -18.91
N GLU A 235 121.81 -45.59 -19.32
CA GLU A 235 120.52 -45.94 -19.92
C GLU A 235 119.34 -45.66 -18.98
N ILE A 236 119.49 -45.97 -17.69
CA ILE A 236 118.50 -45.69 -16.64
C ILE A 236 118.31 -44.19 -16.43
N ASP A 237 119.38 -43.39 -16.41
CA ASP A 237 119.31 -41.95 -16.20
C ASP A 237 118.80 -41.20 -17.44
N GLU A 238 119.09 -41.69 -18.65
CA GLU A 238 118.41 -41.27 -19.88
C GLU A 238 116.90 -41.55 -19.82
N LEU A 239 116.48 -42.75 -19.42
CA LEU A 239 115.06 -43.09 -19.28
C LEU A 239 114.37 -42.21 -18.22
N LYS A 240 114.99 -42.01 -17.04
CA LYS A 240 114.50 -41.05 -16.04
C LYS A 240 114.37 -39.64 -16.61
N SER A 241 115.33 -39.19 -17.42
CA SER A 241 115.31 -37.87 -18.07
C SER A 241 114.13 -37.75 -19.04
N ARG A 242 113.91 -38.75 -19.90
CA ARG A 242 112.76 -38.81 -20.83
C ARG A 242 111.43 -38.83 -20.08
N TYR A 243 111.29 -39.64 -19.03
CA TYR A 243 110.07 -39.68 -18.20
C TYR A 243 109.81 -38.34 -17.49
N ARG A 244 110.84 -37.68 -16.95
CA ARG A 244 110.69 -36.34 -16.35
C ARG A 244 110.29 -35.27 -17.38
N ALA A 245 110.82 -35.35 -18.60
CA ALA A 245 110.42 -34.46 -19.69
C ALA A 245 108.95 -34.67 -20.07
N GLN A 246 108.54 -35.92 -20.31
CA GLN A 246 107.15 -36.27 -20.63
C GLN A 246 106.17 -35.91 -19.51
N GLN A 247 106.55 -36.12 -18.25
CA GLN A 247 105.78 -35.69 -17.08
C GLN A 247 105.59 -34.16 -17.11
N LYS A 248 106.67 -33.39 -17.24
CA LYS A 248 106.62 -31.92 -17.31
C LYS A 248 105.79 -31.42 -18.50
N GLU A 249 105.86 -32.06 -19.65
CA GLU A 249 105.00 -31.75 -20.82
C GLU A 249 103.52 -31.98 -20.51
N SER A 250 103.18 -33.05 -19.79
CA SER A 250 101.81 -33.33 -19.36
C SER A 250 101.31 -32.36 -18.28
N GLU A 251 102.14 -32.01 -17.30
CA GLU A 251 101.85 -31.00 -16.26
C GLU A 251 101.63 -29.63 -16.89
N GLU A 252 102.47 -29.22 -17.84
CA GLU A 252 102.28 -28.01 -18.63
C GLU A 252 101.01 -28.04 -19.48
N MET A 253 100.58 -29.20 -19.98
CA MET A 253 99.31 -29.34 -20.71
C MET A 253 98.11 -29.20 -19.76
N ILE A 254 98.18 -29.79 -18.56
CA ILE A 254 97.17 -29.65 -17.51
C ILE A 254 97.01 -28.17 -17.12
N HIS A 255 98.10 -27.46 -16.81
CA HIS A 255 98.06 -26.01 -16.50
C HIS A 255 97.43 -25.18 -17.64
N LYS A 256 97.71 -25.53 -18.91
CA LYS A 256 97.11 -24.88 -20.09
C LYS A 256 95.62 -25.18 -20.26
N LEU A 257 95.12 -26.31 -19.75
CA LEU A 257 93.69 -26.66 -19.73
C LEU A 257 92.98 -26.01 -18.53
N GLU A 258 93.56 -26.07 -17.34
CA GLU A 258 93.06 -25.40 -16.13
C GLU A 258 92.90 -23.89 -16.34
N TRP A 259 93.89 -23.24 -16.96
CA TRP A 259 93.82 -21.81 -17.30
C TRP A 259 92.65 -21.51 -18.26
N LYS A 260 92.40 -22.37 -19.25
CA LYS A 260 91.24 -22.24 -20.16
C LYS A 260 89.92 -22.42 -19.42
N VAL A 261 89.82 -23.42 -18.53
CA VAL A 261 88.64 -23.62 -17.69
C VAL A 261 88.39 -22.41 -16.79
N GLN A 262 89.43 -21.84 -16.18
CA GLN A 262 89.31 -20.61 -15.39
C GLN A 262 88.91 -19.37 -16.23
N SER A 263 89.31 -19.28 -17.50
CA SER A 263 88.83 -18.22 -18.40
C SER A 263 87.34 -18.39 -18.70
N VAL A 264 86.92 -19.59 -19.13
CA VAL A 264 85.53 -19.91 -19.47
C VAL A 264 84.60 -19.76 -18.26
N LEU A 265 85.06 -20.10 -17.05
CA LEU A 265 84.29 -19.87 -15.82
C LEU A 265 84.08 -18.38 -15.54
N LYS A 266 85.11 -17.53 -15.71
CA LYS A 266 85.00 -16.07 -15.55
C LYS A 266 84.10 -15.45 -16.62
N GLU A 267 84.22 -15.89 -17.87
CA GLU A 267 83.36 -15.48 -18.97
C GLU A 267 81.89 -15.87 -18.70
N SER A 268 81.65 -17.10 -18.23
CA SER A 268 80.31 -17.56 -17.84
C SER A 268 79.75 -16.76 -16.65
N GLN A 269 80.58 -16.44 -15.64
CA GLN A 269 80.16 -15.61 -14.51
C GLN A 269 79.74 -14.21 -14.98
N VAL A 270 80.53 -13.56 -15.84
CA VAL A 270 80.19 -12.23 -16.40
C VAL A 270 78.89 -12.29 -17.22
N ILE A 271 78.64 -13.39 -17.94
CA ILE A 271 77.37 -13.62 -18.67
C ILE A 271 76.19 -13.78 -17.69
N CYS A 272 76.36 -14.51 -16.57
CA CYS A 272 75.35 -14.60 -15.51
C CYS A 272 75.06 -13.23 -14.90
N GLU A 273 76.08 -12.53 -14.40
CA GLU A 273 75.93 -11.19 -13.82
C GLU A 273 75.32 -10.17 -14.79
N SER A 274 75.57 -10.29 -16.09
CA SER A 274 74.94 -9.46 -17.12
C SER A 274 73.45 -9.76 -17.29
N LYS A 275 73.07 -11.05 -17.31
CA LYS A 275 71.67 -11.49 -17.36
C LYS A 275 70.92 -11.13 -16.09
N ASP A 276 71.52 -11.27 -14.91
CA ASP A 276 70.89 -10.92 -13.64
C ASP A 276 70.63 -9.42 -13.53
N LYS A 277 71.52 -8.57 -14.07
CA LYS A 277 71.28 -7.12 -14.21
C LYS A 277 70.09 -6.83 -15.13
N GLN A 278 70.01 -7.48 -16.30
CA GLN A 278 68.85 -7.36 -17.21
C GLN A 278 67.54 -7.84 -16.56
N ILE A 279 67.57 -8.94 -15.80
CA ILE A 279 66.42 -9.46 -15.05
C ILE A 279 66.00 -8.48 -13.94
N ALA A 280 66.94 -7.86 -13.25
CA ALA A 280 66.65 -6.84 -12.23
C ALA A 280 66.05 -5.56 -12.84
N GLU A 281 66.54 -5.13 -14.01
CA GLU A 281 65.99 -3.99 -14.76
C GLU A 281 64.58 -4.28 -15.27
N LEU A 282 64.33 -5.47 -15.85
CA LEU A 282 63.00 -5.89 -16.30
C LEU A 282 62.00 -6.03 -15.13
N LYS A 283 62.44 -6.56 -13.98
CA LYS A 283 61.64 -6.56 -12.74
C LYS A 283 61.29 -5.13 -12.33
N LYS A 284 62.28 -4.25 -12.19
CA LYS A 284 62.06 -2.84 -11.83
C LYS A 284 61.10 -2.11 -12.77
N MET A 285 61.20 -2.32 -14.09
CA MET A 285 60.26 -1.74 -15.06
C MET A 285 58.84 -2.33 -14.91
N THR A 286 58.73 -3.62 -14.60
CA THR A 286 57.46 -4.28 -14.32
C THR A 286 56.83 -3.73 -13.03
N ASP A 287 57.59 -3.67 -11.94
CA ASP A 287 57.16 -3.14 -10.64
C ASP A 287 56.70 -1.67 -10.77
N GLN A 288 57.44 -0.84 -11.49
CA GLN A 288 57.05 0.53 -11.81
C GLN A 288 55.76 0.60 -12.63
N SER A 289 55.54 -0.30 -13.59
CA SER A 289 54.27 -0.35 -14.34
C SER A 289 53.08 -0.77 -13.45
N VAL A 290 53.31 -1.71 -12.52
CA VAL A 290 52.31 -2.16 -11.54
C VAL A 290 51.95 -1.05 -10.57
N ASP A 291 52.94 -0.33 -10.02
CA ASP A 291 52.68 0.81 -9.14
C ASP A 291 52.02 1.98 -9.89
N CYS A 292 52.37 2.26 -11.15
CA CYS A 292 51.65 3.25 -11.96
C CYS A 292 50.17 2.88 -12.17
N LEU A 293 49.88 1.63 -12.56
CA LEU A 293 48.52 1.14 -12.71
C LEU A 293 47.75 1.16 -11.38
N LYS A 294 48.39 0.76 -10.28
CA LYS A 294 47.83 0.81 -8.94
C LYS A 294 47.49 2.24 -8.52
N ASN A 295 48.39 3.20 -8.73
CA ASN A 295 48.13 4.63 -8.48
C ASN A 295 46.96 5.16 -9.33
N GLU A 296 46.79 4.71 -10.57
CA GLU A 296 45.61 5.04 -11.37
C GLU A 296 44.32 4.44 -10.80
N TRP A 297 44.33 3.18 -10.38
CA TRP A 297 43.16 2.52 -9.81
C TRP A 297 42.80 3.08 -8.43
N GLU A 298 43.78 3.44 -7.60
CA GLU A 298 43.57 4.14 -6.33
C GLU A 298 42.96 5.53 -6.57
N LYS A 299 43.41 6.29 -7.58
CA LYS A 299 42.77 7.55 -7.98
C LYS A 299 41.34 7.36 -8.49
N LYS A 300 41.08 6.35 -9.33
CA LYS A 300 39.72 6.02 -9.84
C LYS A 300 38.80 5.60 -8.68
N LEU A 301 39.31 4.84 -7.71
CA LEU A 301 38.58 4.44 -6.50
C LEU A 301 38.26 5.65 -5.62
N LEU A 302 39.22 6.54 -5.36
CA LEU A 302 39.00 7.76 -4.57
C LEU A 302 38.00 8.72 -5.23
N ALA A 303 38.05 8.86 -6.56
CA ALA A 303 37.06 9.64 -7.31
C ALA A 303 35.65 9.03 -7.18
N ALA A 304 35.49 7.72 -7.44
CA ALA A 304 34.20 7.05 -7.32
C ALA A 304 33.66 7.05 -5.88
N VAL A 305 34.52 7.01 -4.86
CA VAL A 305 34.12 7.18 -3.45
C VAL A 305 33.62 8.61 -3.21
N ALA A 306 34.32 9.64 -3.69
CA ALA A 306 33.90 11.02 -3.54
C ALA A 306 32.58 11.31 -4.28
N ASP A 307 32.37 10.73 -5.46
CA ASP A 307 31.10 10.82 -6.20
C ASP A 307 29.96 10.14 -5.43
N VAL A 308 30.16 8.94 -4.87
CA VAL A 308 29.16 8.24 -4.03
C VAL A 308 28.91 8.96 -2.70
N GLU A 309 29.91 9.59 -2.10
CA GLU A 309 29.75 10.43 -0.90
C GLU A 309 28.94 11.70 -1.21
N LYS A 310 29.16 12.29 -2.40
CA LYS A 310 28.37 13.42 -2.91
C LYS A 310 26.93 13.01 -3.22
N GLU A 311 26.69 11.91 -3.93
CA GLU A 311 25.34 11.36 -4.18
C GLU A 311 24.61 11.08 -2.86
N LYS A 312 25.30 10.49 -1.87
CA LYS A 312 24.76 10.26 -0.53
C LYS A 312 24.37 11.58 0.16
N PHE A 313 25.19 12.63 0.04
CA PHE A 313 24.87 13.96 0.58
C PHE A 313 23.66 14.59 -0.14
N GLU A 314 23.61 14.51 -1.48
CA GLU A 314 22.48 15.01 -2.28
C GLU A 314 21.17 14.26 -1.97
N LEU A 315 21.22 12.94 -1.78
CA LEU A 315 20.09 12.13 -1.31
C LEU A 315 19.68 12.48 0.13
N GLN A 316 20.63 12.65 1.05
CA GLN A 316 20.33 13.09 2.43
C GLN A 316 19.69 14.49 2.45
N LYS A 317 20.13 15.38 1.56
CA LYS A 317 19.51 16.69 1.36
C LYS A 317 18.09 16.54 0.80
N GLN A 318 17.89 15.79 -0.29
CA GLN A 318 16.56 15.53 -0.85
C GLN A 318 15.60 14.89 0.17
N HIS A 319 16.05 13.95 1.00
CA HIS A 319 15.25 13.41 2.11
C HIS A 319 14.88 14.49 3.14
N THR A 320 15.78 15.41 3.45
CA THR A 320 15.52 16.53 4.36
C THR A 320 14.52 17.52 3.75
N ASP A 321 14.72 17.89 2.49
CA ASP A 321 13.84 18.80 1.73
C ASP A 321 12.42 18.19 1.59
N ASN A 322 12.31 16.89 1.27
CA ASN A 322 11.03 16.17 1.20
C ASN A 322 10.32 16.10 2.57
N ILE A 323 11.06 15.90 3.67
CA ILE A 323 10.48 15.94 5.02
C ILE A 323 9.99 17.35 5.35
N GLN A 324 10.75 18.39 4.97
CA GLN A 324 10.37 19.78 5.16
C GLN A 324 9.09 20.13 4.37
N GLU A 325 8.99 19.72 3.10
CA GLU A 325 7.79 19.91 2.27
C GLU A 325 6.58 19.17 2.86
N LEU A 326 6.74 17.93 3.32
CA LEU A 326 5.67 17.18 3.98
C LEU A 326 5.22 17.86 5.28
N LEU A 327 6.14 18.42 6.06
CA LEU A 327 5.82 19.21 7.25
C LEU A 327 5.11 20.52 6.89
N GLU A 328 5.51 21.21 5.83
CA GLU A 328 4.89 22.47 5.38
C GLU A 328 3.52 22.25 4.75
N SER A 329 3.36 21.24 3.89
CA SER A 329 2.06 20.74 3.40
C SER A 329 1.12 20.35 4.55
N THR A 330 1.66 19.77 5.63
CA THR A 330 0.86 19.43 6.82
C THR A 330 0.49 20.67 7.64
N LYS A 331 1.41 21.61 7.87
CA LYS A 331 1.13 22.92 8.50
C LYS A 331 0.08 23.70 7.71
N MET A 332 0.17 23.74 6.38
CA MET A 332 -0.79 24.43 5.51
C MET A 332 -2.18 23.77 5.54
N ARG A 333 -2.26 22.43 5.58
CA ARG A 333 -3.54 21.73 5.77
C ARG A 333 -4.14 21.96 7.15
N LEU A 334 -3.33 22.02 8.21
CA LEU A 334 -3.78 22.36 9.55
C LEU A 334 -4.29 23.81 9.61
N ALA A 335 -3.52 24.78 9.13
CA ALA A 335 -3.94 26.18 9.06
C ALA A 335 -5.22 26.38 8.23
N LYS A 336 -5.40 25.62 7.13
CA LYS A 336 -6.66 25.60 6.37
C LYS A 336 -7.80 25.01 7.20
N MET A 337 -7.58 23.90 7.90
CA MET A 337 -8.60 23.27 8.76
C MET A 337 -8.99 24.19 9.92
N GLU A 338 -8.04 24.88 10.54
CA GLU A 338 -8.27 25.90 11.57
C GLU A 338 -9.05 27.09 11.01
N ALA A 339 -8.71 27.59 9.81
CA ALA A 339 -9.48 28.63 9.14
C ALA A 339 -10.91 28.18 8.84
N GLU A 340 -11.11 26.98 8.26
CA GLU A 340 -12.43 26.42 8.01
C GLU A 340 -13.24 26.22 9.31
N TYR A 341 -12.60 25.74 10.38
CA TYR A 341 -13.23 25.59 11.69
C TYR A 341 -13.63 26.93 12.29
N ASN A 342 -12.75 27.94 12.21
CA ASN A 342 -13.02 29.30 12.67
C ASN A 342 -14.15 29.95 11.86
N THR A 343 -14.22 29.75 10.54
CA THR A 343 -15.33 30.22 9.69
C THR A 343 -16.64 29.53 10.05
N ARG A 344 -16.65 28.20 10.25
CA ARG A 344 -17.83 27.47 10.72
C ARG A 344 -18.28 27.95 12.10
N SER A 345 -17.34 28.13 13.03
CA SER A 345 -17.59 28.67 14.37
C SER A 345 -18.24 30.06 14.30
N GLN A 346 -17.64 31.00 13.55
CA GLN A 346 -18.20 32.33 13.32
C GLN A 346 -19.61 32.28 12.70
N SER A 347 -19.84 31.38 11.73
CA SER A 347 -21.17 31.18 11.13
C SER A 347 -22.20 30.66 12.15
N THR A 348 -21.83 29.69 13.00
CA THR A 348 -22.72 29.22 14.08
C THR A 348 -22.99 30.32 15.12
N VAL A 349 -22.00 31.15 15.47
CA VAL A 349 -22.19 32.30 16.37
C VAL A 349 -23.09 33.37 15.73
N GLN A 350 -23.00 33.60 14.41
CA GLN A 350 -23.92 34.48 13.68
C GLN A 350 -25.36 33.93 13.68
N MET A 351 -25.53 32.62 13.42
CA MET A 351 -26.83 31.96 13.48
C MET A 351 -27.43 32.03 14.90
N VAL A 352 -26.65 31.77 15.95
CA VAL A 352 -27.10 31.89 17.34
C VAL A 352 -27.50 33.33 17.67
N ARG A 353 -26.73 34.34 17.25
CA ARG A 353 -27.09 35.77 17.44
C ARG A 353 -28.37 36.15 16.70
N GLU A 354 -28.60 35.62 15.50
CA GLU A 354 -29.83 35.85 14.75
C GLU A 354 -31.04 35.15 15.40
N LEU A 355 -30.88 33.92 15.89
CA LEU A 355 -31.92 33.24 16.67
C LEU A 355 -32.20 33.97 17.99
N GLU A 356 -31.18 34.45 18.71
CA GLU A 356 -31.36 35.32 19.88
C GLU A 356 -32.11 36.62 19.53
N ARG A 357 -31.82 37.23 18.37
CA ARG A 357 -32.49 38.44 17.89
C ARG A 357 -33.96 38.16 17.60
N GLN A 358 -34.26 37.07 16.90
CA GLN A 358 -35.62 36.61 16.61
C GLN A 358 -36.39 36.28 17.89
N VAL A 359 -35.78 35.61 18.88
CA VAL A 359 -36.40 35.35 20.18
C VAL A 359 -36.68 36.65 20.94
N LYS A 360 -35.74 37.61 20.96
CA LYS A 360 -35.96 38.93 21.59
C LYS A 360 -37.11 39.69 20.91
N GLU A 361 -37.20 39.64 19.59
CA GLU A 361 -38.26 40.29 18.80
C GLU A 361 -39.63 39.60 18.96
N GLN A 362 -39.66 38.27 19.02
CA GLN A 362 -40.86 37.50 19.36
C GLN A 362 -41.33 37.80 20.79
N CYS A 363 -40.44 37.85 21.79
CA CYS A 363 -40.78 38.24 23.15
C CYS A 363 -41.36 39.66 23.22
N ALA A 364 -40.79 40.62 22.49
CA ALA A 364 -41.33 41.98 22.39
C ALA A 364 -42.72 42.02 21.74
N GLN A 365 -42.95 41.24 20.68
CA GLN A 365 -44.26 41.12 20.03
C GLN A 365 -45.29 40.38 20.92
N VAL A 366 -44.87 39.39 21.72
CA VAL A 366 -45.71 38.74 22.73
C VAL A 366 -46.13 39.74 23.81
N GLU A 367 -45.19 40.50 24.41
CA GLU A 367 -45.55 41.55 25.39
C GLU A 367 -46.43 42.65 24.79
N LYS A 368 -46.22 43.03 23.52
CA LYS A 368 -47.13 43.95 22.79
C LYS A 368 -48.54 43.37 22.63
N SER A 369 -48.66 42.08 22.30
CA SER A 369 -49.95 41.38 22.19
C SER A 369 -50.67 41.26 23.54
N LYS A 370 -49.92 40.99 24.61
CA LYS A 370 -50.38 40.96 26.01
C LYS A 370 -50.84 42.33 26.52
N ALA A 371 -50.13 43.41 26.18
CA ALA A 371 -50.58 44.77 26.44
C ALA A 371 -51.87 45.11 25.67
N SER A 372 -52.01 44.68 24.41
CA SER A 372 -53.28 44.85 23.68
C SER A 372 -54.43 44.01 24.26
N LEU A 373 -54.14 42.80 24.75
CA LEU A 373 -55.12 41.96 25.44
C LEU A 373 -55.57 42.59 26.77
N GLN A 374 -54.65 43.14 27.57
CA GLN A 374 -54.97 43.87 28.79
C GLN A 374 -55.82 45.12 28.50
N LYS A 375 -55.53 45.86 27.43
CA LYS A 375 -56.37 46.99 26.98
C LYS A 375 -57.78 46.53 26.58
N ALA A 376 -57.90 45.46 25.79
CA ALA A 376 -59.19 44.88 25.43
C ALA A 376 -59.97 44.35 26.64
N MET A 377 -59.28 43.81 27.67
CA MET A 377 -59.91 43.41 28.93
C MET A 377 -60.40 44.62 29.76
N GLN A 378 -59.67 45.73 29.76
CA GLN A 378 -60.11 46.98 30.39
C GLN A 378 -61.32 47.58 29.67
N GLU A 379 -61.31 47.61 28.34
CA GLU A 379 -62.44 48.06 27.50
C GLU A 379 -63.67 47.15 27.70
N LYS A 380 -63.48 45.83 27.76
CA LYS A 380 -64.54 44.88 28.11
C LYS A 380 -65.13 45.16 29.50
N ALA A 381 -64.30 45.35 30.52
CA ALA A 381 -64.77 45.66 31.88
C ALA A 381 -65.52 47.00 31.96
N GLN A 382 -65.10 48.01 31.20
CA GLN A 382 -65.83 49.28 31.06
C GLN A 382 -67.19 49.08 30.39
N LEU A 383 -67.26 48.30 29.30
CA LEU A 383 -68.52 47.95 28.64
C LEU A 383 -69.45 47.12 29.52
N GLU A 384 -68.92 46.22 30.36
CA GLU A 384 -69.69 45.48 31.36
C GLU A 384 -70.28 46.40 32.43
N ILE A 385 -69.54 47.43 32.88
CA ILE A 385 -70.04 48.47 33.79
C ILE A 385 -71.14 49.31 33.11
N HIS A 386 -70.96 49.70 31.84
CA HIS A 386 -71.98 50.44 31.08
C HIS A 386 -73.25 49.61 30.84
N LEU A 387 -73.14 48.31 30.55
CA LEU A 387 -74.27 47.40 30.45
C LEU A 387 -75.00 47.26 31.80
N ALA A 388 -74.26 47.13 32.91
CA ALA A 388 -74.84 47.09 34.24
C ALA A 388 -75.62 48.38 34.56
N ALA A 389 -75.03 49.55 34.29
CA ALA A 389 -75.69 50.84 34.48
C ALA A 389 -76.97 50.98 33.64
N ALA A 390 -76.91 50.71 32.34
CA ALA A 390 -78.07 50.74 31.45
C ALA A 390 -79.16 49.73 31.86
N SER A 391 -78.79 48.57 32.40
CA SER A 391 -79.75 47.59 32.93
C SER A 391 -80.44 48.06 34.21
N ALA A 392 -79.74 48.82 35.07
CA ALA A 392 -80.30 49.43 36.26
C ALA A 392 -81.25 50.60 35.92
N GLU A 393 -80.88 51.43 34.94
CA GLU A 393 -81.76 52.48 34.40
C GLU A 393 -83.04 51.89 33.79
N LEU A 394 -82.93 50.76 33.06
CA LEU A 394 -84.08 50.04 32.52
C LEU A 394 -84.96 49.42 33.61
N GLN A 395 -84.38 48.87 34.68
CA GLN A 395 -85.13 48.36 35.84
C GLN A 395 -85.88 49.49 36.56
N GLU A 396 -85.25 50.65 36.75
CA GLU A 396 -85.88 51.82 37.36
C GLU A 396 -86.98 52.42 36.45
N ALA A 397 -86.78 52.45 35.13
CA ALA A 397 -87.82 52.84 34.17
C ALA A 397 -89.03 51.89 34.24
N ASN A 398 -88.79 50.57 34.28
CA ASN A 398 -89.85 49.56 34.47
C ASN A 398 -90.57 49.74 35.81
N ARG A 399 -89.83 50.02 36.90
CA ARG A 399 -90.41 50.30 38.23
C ARG A 399 -91.34 51.51 38.20
N ARG A 400 -90.95 52.60 37.51
CA ARG A 400 -91.80 53.79 37.30
C ARG A 400 -93.04 53.46 36.47
N LEU A 401 -92.91 52.67 35.40
CA LEU A 401 -94.06 52.21 34.60
C LEU A 401 -95.04 51.38 35.43
N THR A 402 -94.56 50.50 36.32
CA THR A 402 -95.45 49.75 37.22
C THR A 402 -96.17 50.66 38.24
N LEU A 403 -95.50 51.68 38.78
CA LEU A 403 -96.10 52.64 39.70
C LEU A 403 -97.18 53.49 39.02
N LEU A 404 -96.88 54.03 37.84
CA LEU A 404 -97.86 54.79 37.03
C LEU A 404 -99.07 53.92 36.63
N GLN A 405 -98.86 52.63 36.38
CA GLN A 405 -99.95 51.69 36.11
C GLN A 405 -100.82 51.44 37.34
N THR A 406 -100.24 51.28 38.55
CA THR A 406 -101.03 51.18 39.79
C THR A 406 -101.77 52.48 40.11
N GLU A 407 -101.14 53.65 39.95
CA GLU A 407 -101.80 54.95 40.15
C GLU A 407 -102.99 55.12 39.18
N LYS A 408 -102.84 54.73 37.91
CA LYS A 408 -103.91 54.78 36.91
C LYS A 408 -105.09 53.87 37.29
N ASP A 409 -104.81 52.69 37.84
CA ASP A 409 -105.84 51.74 38.25
C ASP A 409 -106.53 52.16 39.57
N GLU A 410 -105.81 52.77 40.51
CA GLU A 410 -106.38 53.43 41.70
C GLU A 410 -107.30 54.59 41.31
N GLN A 411 -106.87 55.47 40.40
CA GLN A 411 -107.70 56.55 39.86
C GLN A 411 -108.96 55.99 39.18
N ARG A 412 -108.84 54.89 38.41
CA ARG A 412 -110.01 54.22 37.81
C ARG A 412 -110.99 53.76 38.90
N ILE A 413 -110.53 53.13 39.98
CA ILE A 413 -111.39 52.68 41.09
C ILE A 413 -112.13 53.87 41.73
N LEU A 414 -111.45 55.00 41.94
CA LEU A 414 -112.06 56.21 42.49
C LEU A 414 -113.14 56.81 41.56
N PHE A 415 -112.94 56.76 40.24
CA PHE A 415 -113.96 57.15 39.26
C PHE A 415 -115.14 56.16 39.24
N GLU A 416 -114.89 54.87 39.39
CA GLU A 416 -115.93 53.82 39.42
C GLU A 416 -116.79 53.93 40.70
N GLU A 417 -116.18 54.17 41.87
CA GLU A 417 -116.88 54.48 43.12
C GLU A 417 -117.72 55.76 43.04
N THR A 418 -117.22 56.82 42.41
CA THR A 418 -117.95 58.10 42.33
C THR A 418 -119.13 58.00 41.36
N LEU A 419 -119.01 57.25 40.27
CA LEU A 419 -120.13 56.90 39.40
C LEU A 419 -121.21 56.11 40.15
N GLN A 420 -120.85 55.10 40.94
CA GLN A 420 -121.80 54.35 41.77
C GLN A 420 -122.53 55.24 42.79
N LYS A 421 -121.82 56.19 43.42
CA LYS A 421 -122.43 57.16 44.36
C LYS A 421 -123.42 58.10 43.65
N PHE A 422 -123.17 58.48 42.39
CA PHE A 422 -124.13 59.22 41.58
C PHE A 422 -125.34 58.38 41.15
N GLN A 423 -125.14 57.10 40.77
CA GLN A 423 -126.22 56.18 40.42
C GLN A 423 -127.18 55.94 41.59
N ALA A 424 -126.65 55.59 42.76
CA ALA A 424 -127.45 55.37 43.98
C ALA A 424 -128.24 56.62 44.39
N LYS A 425 -127.69 57.84 44.18
CA LYS A 425 -128.44 59.08 44.38
C LYS A 425 -129.57 59.22 43.36
N HIS A 426 -129.30 59.00 42.07
CA HIS A 426 -130.32 59.11 41.04
C HIS A 426 -131.48 58.14 41.26
N GLU A 427 -131.19 56.91 41.69
CA GLU A 427 -132.22 55.94 42.11
C GLU A 427 -133.05 56.43 43.30
N ALA A 428 -132.43 57.05 44.31
CA ALA A 428 -133.16 57.65 45.44
C ALA A 428 -134.06 58.83 44.99
N ASP A 429 -133.55 59.72 44.13
CA ASP A 429 -134.31 60.84 43.58
C ASP A 429 -135.51 60.34 42.73
N VAL A 430 -135.32 59.28 41.92
CA VAL A 430 -136.40 58.64 41.13
C VAL A 430 -137.45 57.97 42.03
N ASN A 431 -137.04 57.32 43.12
CA ASN A 431 -137.96 56.71 44.08
C ASN A 431 -138.81 57.76 44.83
N HIS A 432 -138.21 58.90 45.19
CA HIS A 432 -138.94 60.03 45.78
C HIS A 432 -140.04 60.55 44.84
N LEU A 433 -139.73 60.73 43.54
CA LEU A 433 -140.70 61.19 42.55
C LEU A 433 -141.87 60.20 42.36
N HIS A 434 -141.60 58.89 42.36
CA HIS A 434 -142.66 57.87 42.33
C HIS A 434 -143.56 57.95 43.58
N GLN A 435 -142.99 58.22 44.75
CA GLN A 435 -143.74 58.33 46.00
C GLN A 435 -144.65 59.57 46.03
N GLU A 436 -144.19 60.72 45.52
CA GLU A 436 -145.04 61.92 45.35
C GLU A 436 -146.14 61.73 44.30
N HIS A 437 -145.86 61.04 43.19
CA HIS A 437 -146.88 60.69 42.21
C HIS A 437 -147.97 59.80 42.82
N ALA A 438 -147.61 58.79 43.62
CA ALA A 438 -148.59 57.94 44.31
C ALA A 438 -149.49 58.74 45.28
N LEU A 439 -148.89 59.65 46.07
CA LEU A 439 -149.63 60.53 46.98
C LEU A 439 -150.54 61.53 46.24
N SER A 440 -150.14 61.96 45.04
CA SER A 440 -150.95 62.85 44.20
C SER A 440 -152.12 62.13 43.54
N VAL A 441 -151.93 60.88 43.10
CA VAL A 441 -153.01 60.03 42.58
C VAL A 441 -154.04 59.70 43.66
N ALA A 442 -153.60 59.42 44.89
CA ALA A 442 -154.51 59.19 46.02
C ALA A 442 -155.45 60.39 46.28
N LYS A 443 -154.89 61.61 46.33
CA LYS A 443 -155.67 62.85 46.49
C LYS A 443 -156.63 63.12 45.33
N ALA A 444 -156.24 62.78 44.10
CA ALA A 444 -157.13 62.89 42.94
C ALA A 444 -158.33 61.93 43.05
N SER A 445 -158.13 60.72 43.58
CA SER A 445 -159.21 59.75 43.79
C SER A 445 -160.23 60.19 44.86
N GLU A 446 -159.75 60.80 45.94
CA GLU A 446 -160.60 61.33 47.03
C GLU A 446 -161.56 62.42 46.51
N VAL A 447 -161.06 63.34 45.68
CA VAL A 447 -161.86 64.40 45.04
C VAL A 447 -162.91 63.85 44.06
N VAL A 448 -162.62 62.75 43.36
CA VAL A 448 -163.61 62.10 42.47
C VAL A 448 -164.75 61.49 43.28
N GLU A 449 -164.47 60.84 44.40
CA GLU A 449 -165.49 60.20 45.25
C GLU A 449 -166.51 61.22 45.80
N ASP A 450 -166.08 62.44 46.12
CA ASP A 450 -166.98 63.53 46.56
C ASP A 450 -167.85 64.11 45.43
N PHE A 451 -167.36 64.13 44.19
CA PHE A 451 -168.20 64.45 43.03
C PHE A 451 -169.27 63.37 42.76
N GLU A 452 -168.97 62.09 43.02
CA GLU A 452 -169.97 61.02 42.88
C GLU A 452 -171.07 61.11 43.95
N LYS A 453 -170.71 61.43 45.21
CA LYS A 453 -171.67 61.64 46.32
C LYS A 453 -172.65 62.78 46.03
N THR A 454 -172.20 63.89 45.43
CA THR A 454 -173.07 65.03 45.10
C THR A 454 -174.00 64.75 43.90
N ILE A 455 -173.54 63.98 42.90
CA ILE A 455 -174.38 63.54 41.76
C ILE A 455 -175.52 62.61 42.22
N ALA A 456 -175.31 61.79 43.26
CA ALA A 456 -176.35 60.93 43.80
C ALA A 456 -177.52 61.72 44.44
N GLN A 457 -177.22 62.75 45.23
CA GLN A 457 -178.23 63.55 45.94
C GLN A 457 -179.18 64.30 44.99
N LEU A 458 -178.64 64.85 43.90
CA LEU A 458 -179.43 65.59 42.90
C LEU A 458 -180.43 64.69 42.13
N LYS A 459 -180.13 63.40 41.95
CA LYS A 459 -181.03 62.45 41.26
C LYS A 459 -182.29 62.13 42.09
N GLN A 460 -182.19 62.12 43.42
CA GLN A 460 -183.29 61.72 44.29
C GLN A 460 -184.36 62.82 44.47
N GLN A 461 -183.99 64.09 44.29
CA GLN A 461 -184.94 65.22 44.38
C GLN A 461 -185.79 65.39 43.10
N LEU A 462 -185.30 64.92 41.95
CA LEU A 462 -185.97 65.11 40.65
C LEU A 462 -187.28 64.31 40.53
N LEU A 463 -187.27 63.06 40.99
CA LEU A 463 -188.38 62.10 40.81
C LEU A 463 -189.66 62.44 41.61
N VAL A 464 -189.57 63.23 42.68
CA VAL A 464 -190.74 63.59 43.51
C VAL A 464 -191.49 64.80 42.93
N SER A 465 -190.80 65.69 42.21
CA SER A 465 -191.40 66.91 41.64
C SER A 465 -192.26 66.64 40.40
N GLU A 466 -191.92 65.61 39.61
CA GLU A 466 -192.47 65.43 38.27
C GLU A 466 -193.93 64.90 38.25
N HIS A 467 -194.39 64.24 39.32
CA HIS A 467 -195.74 63.67 39.39
C HIS A 467 -196.86 64.71 39.61
N GLN A 468 -196.56 65.90 40.17
CA GLN A 468 -197.58 66.92 40.48
C GLN A 468 -197.81 67.95 39.35
N ARG A 469 -197.01 67.93 38.27
CA ARG A 469 -197.12 68.88 37.16
C ARG A 469 -198.02 68.40 36.00
N GLN A 470 -199.18 67.79 36.32
CA GLN A 470 -200.12 67.27 35.31
C GLN A 470 -201.50 67.95 35.27
N THR A 471 -201.66 69.12 35.92
CA THR A 471 -202.77 70.05 35.63
C THR A 471 -202.32 71.52 35.71
N GLN A 472 -202.45 72.23 34.58
CA GLN A 472 -202.34 73.71 34.41
C GLN A 472 -200.96 74.39 34.68
N VAL A 473 -200.64 75.59 34.15
CA VAL A 473 -200.68 76.05 32.73
C VAL A 473 -199.80 77.32 32.51
N ARG A 474 -199.24 77.51 31.29
CA ARG A 474 -198.74 78.77 30.65
C ARG A 474 -197.38 79.48 30.99
N VAL A 475 -196.65 79.79 29.90
CA VAL A 475 -195.91 81.05 29.54
C VAL A 475 -194.38 81.23 29.77
N ARG A 476 -193.62 81.17 28.64
CA ARG A 476 -192.38 81.91 28.19
C ARG A 476 -191.12 81.95 29.11
N ARG A 477 -189.86 81.81 28.64
CA ARG A 477 -189.18 81.58 27.32
C ARG A 477 -187.82 80.86 27.61
N GLY A 478 -186.77 80.68 26.78
CA GLY A 478 -186.33 81.07 25.40
C GLY A 478 -184.79 80.81 25.27
N ASN A 479 -184.08 80.79 24.14
CA ASN A 479 -184.42 81.01 22.71
C ASN A 479 -183.69 79.99 21.77
N VAL A 480 -182.54 80.33 21.15
CA VAL A 480 -181.80 79.61 20.07
C VAL A 480 -180.29 79.98 20.16
N LEU A 481 -179.20 79.20 19.94
CA LEU A 481 -178.81 77.87 19.36
C LEU A 481 -178.13 77.93 17.96
N ALA A 482 -176.77 77.84 17.87
CA ALA A 482 -175.99 77.73 16.61
C ALA A 482 -174.55 77.18 16.79
N LEU A 483 -174.19 76.07 16.11
CA LEU A 483 -172.80 75.65 15.80
C LEU A 483 -172.77 74.71 14.58
N HIS A 484 -172.11 75.11 13.49
CA HIS A 484 -171.89 74.29 12.27
C HIS A 484 -170.39 74.23 11.87
N ASN A 485 -169.53 75.07 12.46
CA ASN A 485 -168.22 75.45 11.90
C ASN A 485 -167.01 74.70 12.48
N GLU A 486 -167.21 73.71 13.35
CA GLU A 486 -166.09 72.94 13.94
C GLU A 486 -165.60 71.80 13.03
N ALA A 487 -166.50 71.16 12.28
CA ALA A 487 -166.24 69.89 11.59
C ALA A 487 -165.22 69.97 10.43
N GLU A 488 -165.14 71.09 9.71
CA GLU A 488 -164.20 71.21 8.57
C GLU A 488 -162.74 71.47 8.98
N LYS A 489 -162.51 71.96 10.20
CA LYS A 489 -161.17 72.39 10.63
C LYS A 489 -160.20 71.21 10.84
N GLU A 490 -160.68 70.09 11.40
CA GLU A 490 -159.84 68.93 11.68
C GLU A 490 -159.34 68.22 10.42
N ARG A 491 -160.14 68.18 9.35
CA ARG A 491 -159.74 67.55 8.08
C ARG A 491 -158.45 68.16 7.51
N THR A 492 -158.32 69.49 7.58
CA THR A 492 -157.14 70.22 7.07
C THR A 492 -155.91 70.19 8.01
N ARG A 493 -156.05 69.62 9.21
CA ARG A 493 -154.93 69.41 10.16
C ARG A 493 -154.20 68.10 9.86
N ALA A 494 -154.93 67.02 9.59
CA ALA A 494 -154.36 65.70 9.31
C ALA A 494 -153.44 65.70 8.08
N GLU A 495 -153.88 66.29 6.97
CA GLU A 495 -153.13 66.33 5.70
C GLU A 495 -151.78 67.08 5.81
N LYS A 496 -151.66 68.04 6.75
CA LYS A 496 -150.43 68.79 7.03
C LYS A 496 -149.46 68.11 7.99
N GLN A 497 -149.86 66.99 8.57
CA GLN A 497 -149.05 66.20 9.49
C GLN A 497 -148.22 65.13 8.75
N ILE A 498 -148.76 64.61 7.64
CA ILE A 498 -148.17 63.53 6.83
C ILE A 498 -146.92 64.01 6.08
N THR A 499 -147.03 65.11 5.32
CA THR A 499 -145.93 65.64 4.50
C THR A 499 -144.67 65.96 5.29
N LYS A 500 -144.82 66.45 6.53
CA LYS A 500 -143.70 66.74 7.44
C LYS A 500 -142.89 65.50 7.85
N LEU A 501 -143.52 64.32 7.90
CA LEU A 501 -142.82 63.07 8.24
C LEU A 501 -142.07 62.51 7.03
N GLU A 502 -142.58 62.69 5.82
CA GLU A 502 -141.90 62.29 4.59
C GLU A 502 -140.63 63.13 4.33
N ASP A 503 -140.67 64.44 4.60
CA ASP A 503 -139.49 65.31 4.49
C ASP A 503 -138.44 64.97 5.57
N ALA A 504 -138.86 64.71 6.80
CA ALA A 504 -137.96 64.27 7.87
C ALA A 504 -137.27 62.94 7.55
N LEU A 505 -137.97 61.99 6.91
CA LEU A 505 -137.39 60.72 6.48
C LEU A 505 -136.28 60.94 5.43
N ARG A 506 -136.57 61.75 4.40
CA ARG A 506 -135.60 62.13 3.35
C ARG A 506 -134.34 62.76 3.95
N ASP A 507 -134.46 63.61 4.95
CA ASP A 507 -133.29 64.22 5.60
C ASP A 507 -132.43 63.20 6.36
N THR A 508 -133.03 62.16 6.96
CA THR A 508 -132.25 61.10 7.63
C THR A 508 -131.51 60.18 6.65
N GLU A 509 -132.11 59.81 5.52
CA GLU A 509 -131.43 59.03 4.47
C GLU A 509 -130.25 59.83 3.88
N ASN A 510 -130.46 61.12 3.59
CA ASN A 510 -129.41 62.03 3.11
C ASN A 510 -128.25 62.22 4.10
N GLN A 511 -128.46 62.08 5.42
CA GLN A 511 -127.38 62.09 6.40
C GLN A 511 -126.60 60.77 6.40
N LEU A 512 -127.30 59.65 6.26
CA LEU A 512 -126.72 58.31 6.33
C LEU A 512 -125.84 58.01 5.10
N ASP A 513 -126.22 58.47 3.90
CA ASP A 513 -125.37 58.36 2.71
C ASP A 513 -124.15 59.29 2.74
N ARG A 514 -124.24 60.48 3.36
CA ARG A 514 -123.05 61.33 3.63
C ARG A 514 -122.06 60.64 4.57
N SER A 515 -122.54 59.93 5.59
CA SER A 515 -121.69 59.12 6.48
C SER A 515 -121.04 57.96 5.74
N ARG A 516 -121.78 57.23 4.89
CA ARG A 516 -121.24 56.15 4.05
C ARG A 516 -120.14 56.66 3.11
N GLU A 517 -120.34 57.79 2.44
CA GLU A 517 -119.35 58.36 1.53
C GLU A 517 -118.09 58.85 2.26
N SER A 518 -118.24 59.49 3.43
CA SER A 518 -117.10 59.85 4.28
C SER A 518 -116.30 58.62 4.72
N HIS A 519 -116.95 57.54 5.13
CA HIS A 519 -116.26 56.28 5.45
C HIS A 519 -115.60 55.64 4.22
N ARG A 520 -116.20 55.75 3.02
CA ARG A 520 -115.62 55.25 1.76
C ARG A 520 -114.33 55.99 1.41
N VAL A 521 -114.31 57.32 1.57
CA VAL A 521 -113.11 58.14 1.35
C VAL A 521 -112.02 57.79 2.36
N HIS A 522 -112.33 57.73 3.66
CA HIS A 522 -111.33 57.39 4.68
C HIS A 522 -110.75 55.98 4.54
N LEU A 523 -111.52 55.01 4.02
CA LEU A 523 -110.99 53.68 3.71
C LEU A 523 -109.99 53.74 2.54
N GLN A 524 -110.28 54.53 1.50
CA GLN A 524 -109.37 54.73 0.37
C GLN A 524 -108.09 55.48 0.77
N GLU A 525 -108.18 56.47 1.66
CA GLU A 525 -107.02 57.16 2.24
C GLU A 525 -106.13 56.18 3.03
N ALA A 526 -106.73 55.30 3.85
CA ALA A 526 -106.01 54.28 4.60
C ALA A 526 -105.33 53.23 3.71
N ASP A 527 -106.01 52.73 2.68
CA ASP A 527 -105.43 51.79 1.70
C ASP A 527 -104.27 52.43 0.93
N MET A 528 -104.39 53.70 0.51
CA MET A 528 -103.31 54.44 -0.13
C MET A 528 -102.08 54.60 0.79
N ALA A 529 -102.29 54.87 2.08
CA ALA A 529 -101.20 54.94 3.07
C ALA A 529 -100.52 53.56 3.27
N LEU A 530 -101.30 52.48 3.36
CA LEU A 530 -100.77 51.11 3.45
C LEU A 530 -100.01 50.69 2.19
N GLU A 531 -100.45 51.09 0.99
CA GLU A 531 -99.68 50.88 -0.23
C GLU A 531 -98.35 51.68 -0.22
N GLN A 532 -98.36 52.94 0.24
CA GLN A 532 -97.14 53.75 0.34
C GLN A 532 -96.12 53.10 1.29
N LEU A 533 -96.56 52.64 2.46
CA LEU A 533 -95.73 51.88 3.40
C LEU A 533 -95.21 50.57 2.80
N ARG A 534 -96.06 49.80 2.09
CA ARG A 534 -95.62 48.59 1.37
C ARG A 534 -94.57 48.88 0.29
N ARG A 535 -94.73 49.97 -0.47
CA ARG A 535 -93.72 50.43 -1.45
C ARG A 535 -92.43 50.86 -0.77
N GLN A 536 -92.51 51.60 0.34
CA GLN A 536 -91.34 52.05 1.11
C GLN A 536 -90.58 50.88 1.73
N VAL A 537 -91.28 49.89 2.30
CA VAL A 537 -90.68 48.67 2.86
C VAL A 537 -90.00 47.85 1.76
N LYS A 538 -90.65 47.63 0.61
CA LYS A 538 -90.01 46.98 -0.55
C LYS A 538 -88.75 47.70 -1.01
N LEU A 539 -88.82 49.02 -1.21
CA LEU A 539 -87.66 49.84 -1.59
C LEU A 539 -86.56 49.85 -0.52
N SER A 540 -86.88 49.59 0.76
CA SER A 540 -85.88 49.45 1.82
C SER A 540 -85.25 48.05 1.86
N SER A 541 -86.03 46.98 1.63
CA SER A 541 -85.53 45.61 1.55
C SER A 541 -84.69 45.39 0.28
N GLU A 542 -85.13 45.91 -0.87
CA GLU A 542 -84.38 45.88 -2.13
C GLU A 542 -83.03 46.61 -2.00
N LYS A 543 -82.99 47.74 -1.27
CA LYS A 543 -81.74 48.44 -0.95
C LYS A 543 -80.85 47.64 0.01
N ALA A 544 -81.41 47.03 1.04
CA ALA A 544 -80.67 46.18 1.97
C ALA A 544 -80.09 44.94 1.26
N GLU A 545 -80.85 44.29 0.38
CA GLU A 545 -80.39 43.18 -0.45
C GLU A 545 -79.30 43.60 -1.45
N ALA A 546 -79.45 44.75 -2.12
CA ALA A 546 -78.44 45.27 -3.03
C ALA A 546 -77.15 45.63 -2.28
N GLN A 547 -77.27 46.22 -1.08
CA GLN A 547 -76.13 46.53 -0.22
C GLN A 547 -75.46 45.25 0.31
N LEU A 548 -76.24 44.21 0.66
CA LEU A 548 -75.71 42.91 1.07
C LEU A 548 -74.98 42.20 -0.09
N LYS A 549 -75.54 42.23 -1.30
CA LYS A 549 -74.90 41.69 -2.52
C LYS A 549 -73.56 42.39 -2.79
N LEU A 550 -73.53 43.73 -2.75
CA LEU A 550 -72.30 44.51 -2.94
C LEU A 550 -71.24 44.24 -1.86
N GLN A 551 -71.65 44.05 -0.59
CA GLN A 551 -70.73 43.62 0.47
C GLN A 551 -70.20 42.20 0.24
N MET A 552 -71.04 41.27 -0.23
CA MET A 552 -70.66 39.90 -0.50
C MET A 552 -69.74 39.77 -1.72
N GLU A 553 -70.01 40.52 -2.79
CA GLU A 553 -69.11 40.66 -3.95
C GLU A 553 -67.75 41.20 -3.52
N LYS A 554 -67.71 42.29 -2.73
CA LYS A 554 -66.45 42.83 -2.21
C LYS A 554 -65.69 41.82 -1.33
N VAL A 555 -66.36 41.12 -0.42
CA VAL A 555 -65.71 40.06 0.38
C VAL A 555 -65.20 38.93 -0.51
N GLN A 556 -65.90 38.60 -1.60
CA GLN A 556 -65.48 37.60 -2.57
C GLN A 556 -64.29 38.06 -3.42
N GLU A 557 -64.16 39.36 -3.72
CA GLU A 557 -62.97 39.99 -4.32
C GLU A 557 -61.79 39.99 -3.34
N ASP A 558 -61.98 40.43 -2.09
CA ASP A 558 -60.95 40.43 -1.04
C ASP A 558 -60.43 39.00 -0.77
N LEU A 559 -61.30 37.99 -0.78
CA LEU A 559 -60.93 36.57 -0.68
C LEU A 559 -60.17 36.06 -1.91
N GLN A 560 -60.55 36.47 -3.13
CA GLN A 560 -59.80 36.15 -4.35
C GLN A 560 -58.42 36.82 -4.36
N HIS A 561 -58.32 38.06 -3.92
CA HIS A 561 -57.06 38.79 -3.78
C HIS A 561 -56.17 38.13 -2.73
N SER A 562 -56.71 37.78 -1.55
CA SER A 562 -56.02 37.02 -0.50
C SER A 562 -55.53 35.63 -0.97
N ARG A 563 -56.29 34.96 -1.84
CA ARG A 563 -55.89 33.69 -2.45
C ARG A 563 -54.75 33.89 -3.45
N CYS A 564 -54.91 34.84 -4.37
CA CYS A 564 -53.91 35.17 -5.39
C CYS A 564 -52.58 35.60 -4.77
N LEU A 565 -52.62 36.44 -3.72
CA LEU A 565 -51.44 36.86 -2.97
C LEU A 565 -50.69 35.67 -2.36
N ARG A 566 -51.39 34.77 -1.67
CA ARG A 566 -50.78 33.55 -1.10
C ARG A 566 -50.25 32.59 -2.17
N GLU A 567 -50.93 32.48 -3.30
CA GLU A 567 -50.50 31.65 -4.43
C GLU A 567 -49.25 32.22 -5.10
N ASN A 568 -49.15 33.55 -5.25
CA ASN A 568 -47.98 34.24 -5.78
C ASN A 568 -46.80 34.16 -4.80
N GLN A 569 -47.02 34.39 -3.50
CA GLN A 569 -45.99 34.16 -2.47
C GLN A 569 -45.48 32.71 -2.49
N SER A 570 -46.36 31.72 -2.63
CA SER A 570 -45.96 30.31 -2.76
C SER A 570 -45.13 30.04 -4.01
N LYS A 571 -45.42 30.72 -5.14
CA LYS A 571 -44.63 30.63 -6.38
C LYS A 571 -43.28 31.33 -6.25
N GLU A 572 -43.23 32.49 -5.59
CA GLU A 572 -41.98 33.21 -5.30
C GLU A 572 -41.07 32.38 -4.40
N PHE A 573 -41.60 31.75 -3.34
CA PHE A 573 -40.83 30.85 -2.50
C PHE A 573 -40.36 29.59 -3.26
N SER A 574 -41.18 29.00 -4.14
CA SER A 574 -40.72 27.87 -4.96
C SER A 574 -39.61 28.29 -5.94
N GLN A 575 -39.76 29.43 -6.62
CA GLN A 575 -38.73 29.98 -7.51
C GLN A 575 -37.43 30.32 -6.77
N GLN A 576 -37.50 30.84 -5.54
CA GLN A 576 -36.32 31.07 -4.70
C GLN A 576 -35.62 29.75 -4.33
N LEU A 577 -36.38 28.71 -3.96
CA LEU A 577 -35.83 27.38 -3.67
C LEU A 577 -35.23 26.72 -4.90
N ASP A 578 -35.87 26.80 -6.06
CA ASP A 578 -35.38 26.21 -7.31
C ASP A 578 -34.15 26.97 -7.85
N ALA A 579 -34.12 28.31 -7.74
CA ALA A 579 -32.92 29.10 -8.04
C ALA A 579 -31.76 28.81 -7.08
N LEU A 580 -32.04 28.45 -5.81
CA LEU A 580 -31.02 28.03 -4.86
C LEU A 580 -30.51 26.61 -5.18
N ARG A 581 -31.40 25.68 -5.55
CA ARG A 581 -31.07 24.34 -6.03
C ARG A 581 -30.19 24.40 -7.28
N GLN A 582 -30.59 25.16 -8.29
CA GLN A 582 -29.80 25.35 -9.52
C GLN A 582 -28.40 25.90 -9.24
N LYS A 583 -28.24 26.83 -8.28
CA LYS A 583 -26.91 27.31 -7.86
C LYS A 583 -26.06 26.22 -7.22
N TYR A 584 -26.63 25.37 -6.37
CA TYR A 584 -25.89 24.24 -5.81
C TYR A 584 -25.59 23.16 -6.84
N GLU A 585 -26.51 22.87 -7.78
CA GLU A 585 -26.28 21.94 -8.89
C GLU A 585 -25.18 22.46 -9.83
N GLN A 586 -25.16 23.76 -10.13
CA GLN A 586 -24.08 24.43 -10.87
C GLN A 586 -22.75 24.32 -10.12
N GLN A 587 -22.68 24.66 -8.83
CA GLN A 587 -21.46 24.51 -8.03
C GLN A 587 -20.95 23.06 -7.98
N MET A 588 -21.85 22.08 -7.85
CA MET A 588 -21.50 20.65 -7.89
C MET A 588 -21.05 20.19 -9.28
N ALA A 589 -21.59 20.76 -10.36
CA ALA A 589 -21.15 20.51 -11.73
C ALA A 589 -19.77 21.13 -12.01
N GLU A 590 -19.56 22.39 -11.61
CA GLU A 590 -18.28 23.10 -11.69
C GLU A 590 -17.17 22.35 -10.94
N GLN A 591 -17.42 21.90 -9.70
CA GLN A 591 -16.47 21.10 -8.92
C GLN A 591 -16.16 19.74 -9.58
N ARG A 592 -17.16 19.07 -10.18
CA ARG A 592 -16.93 17.83 -10.94
C ARG A 592 -16.06 18.07 -12.15
N VAL A 593 -16.34 19.13 -12.93
CA VAL A 593 -15.55 19.51 -14.11
C VAL A 593 -14.13 19.91 -13.71
N GLN A 594 -13.95 20.66 -12.62
CA GLN A 594 -12.62 21.00 -12.08
C GLN A 594 -11.83 19.75 -11.70
N HIS A 595 -12.41 18.82 -10.92
CA HIS A 595 -11.73 17.57 -10.58
C HIS A 595 -11.48 16.65 -11.79
N GLU A 596 -12.31 16.69 -12.83
CA GLU A 596 -12.09 15.98 -14.09
C GLU A 596 -10.96 16.61 -14.93
N GLN A 597 -10.84 17.93 -14.92
CA GLN A 597 -9.72 18.67 -15.51
C GLN A 597 -8.41 18.43 -14.74
N GLU A 598 -8.45 18.42 -13.40
CA GLU A 598 -7.29 18.06 -12.56
C GLU A 598 -6.84 16.62 -12.82
N ARG A 599 -7.79 15.67 -12.85
CA ARG A 599 -7.52 14.24 -13.11
C ARG A 599 -6.93 14.02 -14.50
N THR A 600 -7.44 14.69 -15.54
CA THR A 600 -6.89 14.58 -16.90
C THR A 600 -5.53 15.26 -17.03
N ARG A 601 -5.33 16.44 -16.40
CA ARG A 601 -4.02 17.11 -16.32
C ARG A 601 -2.96 16.25 -15.62
N LEU A 602 -3.26 15.69 -14.45
CA LEU A 602 -2.35 14.80 -13.71
C LEU A 602 -2.04 13.53 -14.51
N HIS A 603 -3.02 12.96 -15.22
CA HIS A 603 -2.79 11.81 -16.09
C HIS A 603 -1.87 12.16 -17.28
N GLN A 604 -2.06 13.33 -17.90
CA GLN A 604 -1.19 13.83 -18.97
C GLN A 604 0.24 14.09 -18.47
N GLN A 605 0.41 14.70 -17.29
CA GLN A 605 1.72 14.91 -16.66
C GLN A 605 2.43 13.59 -16.38
N HIS A 606 1.77 12.65 -15.70
CA HIS A 606 2.32 11.31 -15.45
C HIS A 606 2.69 10.57 -16.75
N CYS A 607 1.88 10.69 -17.81
CA CYS A 607 2.22 10.09 -19.11
C CYS A 607 3.45 10.75 -19.74
N ALA A 608 3.53 12.09 -19.74
CA ALA A 608 4.70 12.82 -20.26
C ALA A 608 5.99 12.55 -19.47
N GLU A 609 5.90 12.42 -18.14
CA GLU A 609 7.01 12.02 -17.27
C GLU A 609 7.46 10.59 -17.58
N LYS A 610 6.52 9.64 -17.63
CA LYS A 610 6.76 8.23 -18.00
C LYS A 610 7.39 8.11 -19.40
N ASP A 611 6.91 8.88 -20.39
CA ASP A 611 7.47 8.88 -21.75
C ASP A 611 8.85 9.56 -21.79
N SER A 612 9.09 10.60 -20.99
CA SER A 612 10.40 11.24 -20.85
C SER A 612 11.44 10.30 -20.22
N LEU A 613 11.06 9.56 -19.17
CA LEU A 613 11.89 8.53 -18.55
C LEU A 613 12.18 7.37 -19.51
N VAL A 614 11.20 6.94 -20.32
CA VAL A 614 11.41 5.92 -21.36
C VAL A 614 12.40 6.43 -22.43
N GLN A 615 12.29 7.69 -22.86
CA GLN A 615 13.27 8.29 -23.78
C GLN A 615 14.66 8.40 -23.15
N GLU A 616 14.78 8.74 -21.86
CA GLU A 616 16.04 8.80 -21.14
C GLU A 616 16.71 7.42 -21.06
N ARG A 617 15.97 6.39 -20.62
CA ARG A 617 16.47 5.01 -20.64
C ARG A 617 16.83 4.54 -22.05
N GLN A 618 16.09 4.95 -23.08
CA GLN A 618 16.45 4.63 -24.47
C GLN A 618 17.74 5.33 -24.91
N ARG A 619 18.02 6.56 -24.46
CA ARG A 619 19.29 7.28 -24.69
C ARG A 619 20.45 6.61 -23.95
N GLU A 620 20.25 6.22 -22.69
CA GLU A 620 21.24 5.47 -21.90
C GLU A 620 21.60 4.14 -22.59
N VAL A 621 20.61 3.33 -22.95
CA VAL A 621 20.82 2.05 -23.67
C VAL A 621 21.54 2.27 -24.99
N SER A 622 21.14 3.28 -25.78
CA SER A 622 21.81 3.61 -27.05
C SER A 622 23.26 4.07 -26.84
N SER A 623 23.54 4.80 -25.75
CA SER A 623 24.90 5.22 -25.37
C SER A 623 25.76 4.03 -24.94
N LEU A 624 25.24 3.16 -24.08
CA LEU A 624 25.92 1.95 -23.61
C LEU A 624 26.15 0.95 -24.76
N GLU A 625 25.20 0.79 -25.67
CA GLU A 625 25.39 0.03 -26.91
C GLU A 625 26.51 0.62 -27.77
N SER A 626 26.56 1.94 -27.94
CA SER A 626 27.60 2.62 -28.71
C SER A 626 28.98 2.42 -28.08
N GLN A 627 29.08 2.58 -26.75
CA GLN A 627 30.30 2.32 -25.98
C GLN A 627 30.73 0.84 -26.07
N ALA A 628 29.80 -0.11 -25.98
CA ALA A 628 30.09 -1.54 -26.12
C ALA A 628 30.57 -1.89 -27.54
N LYS A 629 29.95 -1.31 -28.58
CA LYS A 629 30.36 -1.48 -29.99
C LYS A 629 31.76 -0.90 -30.22
N ALA A 630 32.05 0.30 -29.69
CA ALA A 630 33.37 0.91 -29.75
C ALA A 630 34.44 0.11 -28.99
N ALA A 631 34.13 -0.35 -27.76
CA ALA A 631 35.01 -1.21 -26.98
C ALA A 631 35.33 -2.51 -27.74
N LEU A 632 34.32 -3.20 -28.27
CA LEU A 632 34.49 -4.40 -29.09
C LEU A 632 35.37 -4.12 -30.33
N GLN A 633 35.18 -2.99 -31.01
CA GLN A 633 36.02 -2.59 -32.15
C GLN A 633 37.48 -2.38 -31.74
N THR A 634 37.77 -1.72 -30.61
CA THR A 634 39.15 -1.56 -30.12
C THR A 634 39.78 -2.89 -29.69
N HIS A 635 39.00 -3.81 -29.10
CA HIS A 635 39.47 -5.16 -28.80
C HIS A 635 39.78 -5.95 -30.08
N GLN A 636 38.92 -5.88 -31.10
CA GLN A 636 39.17 -6.50 -32.40
C GLN A 636 40.43 -5.93 -33.09
N GLN A 637 40.61 -4.60 -33.08
CA GLN A 637 41.82 -3.95 -33.60
C GLN A 637 43.08 -4.44 -32.88
N ARG A 638 43.10 -4.39 -31.53
CA ARG A 638 44.21 -4.92 -30.72
C ARG A 638 44.50 -6.38 -31.03
N THR A 639 43.48 -7.23 -31.17
CA THR A 639 43.65 -8.65 -31.54
C THR A 639 44.22 -8.82 -32.95
N GLN A 640 43.83 -7.99 -33.92
CA GLN A 640 44.42 -8.00 -35.26
C GLN A 640 45.89 -7.53 -35.25
N GLU A 641 46.24 -6.54 -34.43
CA GLU A 641 47.63 -6.11 -34.25
C GLU A 641 48.50 -7.18 -33.58
N TRP A 642 47.99 -7.87 -32.56
CA TRP A 642 48.70 -9.02 -31.96
C TRP A 642 48.99 -10.07 -33.03
N ARG A 643 47.99 -10.55 -33.77
CA ARG A 643 48.19 -11.51 -34.88
C ARG A 643 49.19 -11.02 -35.93
N LYS A 644 49.27 -9.71 -36.21
CA LYS A 644 50.28 -9.13 -37.12
C LYS A 644 51.68 -9.22 -36.54
N ARG A 645 51.87 -8.86 -35.27
CA ARG A 645 53.16 -8.96 -34.57
C ARG A 645 53.60 -10.42 -34.44
N ASP A 646 52.70 -11.31 -34.02
CA ASP A 646 52.94 -12.74 -33.90
C ASP A 646 53.33 -13.35 -35.26
N GLY A 647 52.62 -13.00 -36.34
CA GLY A 647 52.93 -13.43 -37.71
C GLY A 647 54.27 -12.89 -38.24
N GLN A 648 54.65 -11.67 -37.87
CA GLN A 648 55.98 -11.11 -38.16
C GLN A 648 57.08 -11.88 -37.42
N THR A 649 56.91 -12.16 -36.13
CA THR A 649 57.86 -12.94 -35.33
C THR A 649 57.99 -14.37 -35.85
N ILE A 650 56.90 -15.02 -36.23
CA ILE A 650 56.92 -16.35 -36.88
C ILE A 650 57.71 -16.29 -38.19
N SER A 651 57.42 -15.32 -39.07
CA SER A 651 58.12 -15.14 -40.35
C SER A 651 59.63 -14.92 -40.16
N GLU A 652 60.02 -14.16 -39.13
CA GLU A 652 61.44 -13.95 -38.82
C GLU A 652 62.12 -15.21 -38.28
N LEU A 653 61.46 -15.96 -37.38
CA LEU A 653 61.96 -17.23 -36.86
C LEU A 653 62.06 -18.30 -37.96
N GLU A 654 61.10 -18.38 -38.88
CA GLU A 654 61.17 -19.24 -40.07
C GLU A 654 62.33 -18.83 -40.99
N GLY A 655 62.58 -17.53 -41.16
CA GLY A 655 63.73 -17.00 -41.87
C GLY A 655 65.08 -17.23 -41.16
N GLN A 656 65.10 -17.38 -39.83
CA GLN A 656 66.29 -17.79 -39.08
C GLN A 656 66.52 -19.31 -39.20
N LEU A 657 65.47 -20.11 -39.03
CA LEU A 657 65.50 -21.57 -39.20
C LEU A 657 65.94 -21.98 -40.61
N SER A 658 65.49 -21.27 -41.65
CA SER A 658 65.90 -21.50 -43.03
C SER A 658 67.40 -21.25 -43.23
N ARG A 659 67.91 -20.10 -42.75
CA ARG A 659 69.35 -19.77 -42.78
C ARG A 659 70.21 -20.72 -41.93
N LEU A 660 69.66 -21.32 -40.88
CA LEU A 660 70.33 -22.38 -40.11
C LEU A 660 70.34 -23.72 -40.86
N ARG A 661 69.24 -24.08 -41.56
CA ARG A 661 69.17 -25.28 -42.41
C ARG A 661 70.15 -25.20 -43.58
N GLU A 662 70.26 -24.03 -44.23
CA GLU A 662 71.25 -23.78 -45.29
C GLU A 662 72.68 -23.96 -44.78
N LYS A 663 73.04 -23.30 -43.66
CA LYS A 663 74.36 -23.48 -43.02
C LYS A 663 74.64 -24.93 -42.66
N PHE A 664 73.65 -25.64 -42.11
CA PHE A 664 73.79 -27.06 -41.78
C PHE A 664 73.98 -27.93 -43.03
N GLN A 665 73.27 -27.66 -44.13
CA GLN A 665 73.48 -28.36 -45.41
C GLN A 665 74.89 -28.12 -45.97
N VAL A 666 75.41 -26.89 -45.90
CA VAL A 666 76.79 -26.58 -46.34
C VAL A 666 77.82 -27.34 -45.49
N VAL A 667 77.70 -27.32 -44.16
CA VAL A 667 78.59 -28.06 -43.25
C VAL A 667 78.46 -29.57 -43.47
N ARG A 668 77.24 -30.08 -43.70
CA ARG A 668 77.02 -31.51 -43.97
C ARG A 668 77.64 -31.93 -45.31
N GLY A 669 77.52 -31.12 -46.36
CA GLY A 669 78.18 -31.37 -47.65
C GLY A 669 79.71 -31.34 -47.56
N GLN A 670 80.28 -30.41 -46.78
CA GLN A 670 81.71 -30.38 -46.47
C GLN A 670 82.15 -31.65 -45.71
N HIS A 671 81.35 -32.13 -44.76
CA HIS A 671 81.63 -33.37 -44.03
C HIS A 671 81.46 -34.63 -44.89
N GLU A 672 80.43 -34.69 -45.74
CA GLU A 672 80.23 -35.75 -46.74
C GLU A 672 81.43 -35.84 -47.69
N GLN A 673 81.98 -34.70 -48.13
CA GLN A 673 83.19 -34.66 -48.95
C GLN A 673 84.44 -35.14 -48.18
N GLN A 674 84.66 -34.65 -46.96
CA GLN A 674 85.77 -35.13 -46.11
C GLN A 674 85.69 -36.64 -45.83
N LEU A 675 84.47 -37.18 -45.63
CA LEU A 675 84.24 -38.60 -45.46
C LEU A 675 84.52 -39.38 -46.75
N ALA A 676 84.21 -38.83 -47.93
CA ALA A 676 84.54 -39.45 -49.21
C ALA A 676 86.06 -39.51 -49.46
N GLU A 677 86.78 -38.42 -49.19
CA GLU A 677 88.25 -38.35 -49.26
C GLU A 677 88.90 -39.35 -48.29
N MET A 678 88.44 -39.38 -47.03
CA MET A 678 88.87 -40.33 -46.00
C MET A 678 88.35 -41.77 -46.19
N ALA A 679 87.43 -42.01 -47.12
CA ALA A 679 86.97 -43.34 -47.52
C ALA A 679 87.80 -43.86 -48.69
N ALA A 680 88.16 -43.02 -49.67
CA ALA A 680 89.03 -43.37 -50.78
C ALA A 680 90.42 -43.82 -50.29
N LEU A 681 91.06 -43.03 -49.43
CA LEU A 681 92.34 -43.39 -48.79
C LEU A 681 92.24 -44.72 -48.03
N ARG A 682 91.16 -44.92 -47.27
CA ARG A 682 90.92 -46.18 -46.56
C ARG A 682 90.58 -47.35 -47.47
N GLU A 683 90.16 -47.13 -48.72
CA GLU A 683 89.90 -48.21 -49.66
C GLU A 683 91.18 -48.68 -50.34
N GLU A 684 92.14 -47.78 -50.61
CA GLU A 684 93.51 -48.16 -50.96
C GLU A 684 94.18 -48.95 -49.82
N GLU A 685 94.05 -48.47 -48.57
CA GLU A 685 94.50 -49.20 -47.39
C GLU A 685 93.78 -50.54 -47.23
N ARG A 686 92.46 -50.63 -47.48
CA ARG A 686 91.71 -51.90 -47.44
C ARG A 686 92.11 -52.86 -48.55
N GLN A 687 92.43 -52.42 -49.76
CA GLN A 687 92.88 -53.34 -50.81
C GLN A 687 94.21 -54.00 -50.42
N LYS A 688 95.12 -53.24 -49.81
CA LYS A 688 96.36 -53.75 -49.23
C LYS A 688 96.08 -54.69 -48.05
N ALA A 689 95.34 -54.19 -47.05
CA ALA A 689 95.05 -54.93 -45.83
C ALA A 689 94.11 -56.13 -46.05
N ASN A 690 93.33 -56.20 -47.13
CA ASN A 690 92.47 -57.36 -47.42
C ASN A 690 93.30 -58.60 -47.74
N LEU A 691 94.46 -58.46 -48.38
CA LEU A 691 95.38 -59.57 -48.64
C LEU A 691 95.97 -60.12 -47.33
N ASP A 692 96.40 -59.23 -46.43
CA ASP A 692 96.88 -59.58 -45.08
C ASP A 692 95.75 -59.99 -44.11
N LYS A 693 94.49 -59.66 -44.45
CA LYS A 693 93.29 -59.97 -43.67
C LYS A 693 92.58 -61.21 -44.17
N GLU A 694 92.84 -61.73 -45.37
CA GLU A 694 92.32 -63.04 -45.80
C GLU A 694 92.94 -64.17 -44.97
N THR A 695 94.23 -64.07 -44.70
CA THR A 695 94.96 -64.98 -43.80
C THR A 695 94.50 -64.81 -42.35
N LEU A 696 94.43 -63.58 -41.83
CA LEU A 696 93.94 -63.31 -40.48
C LEU A 696 92.42 -63.57 -40.30
N ARG A 697 91.59 -63.52 -41.35
CA ARG A 697 90.15 -63.87 -41.32
C ARG A 697 89.96 -65.30 -40.84
N SER A 698 90.72 -66.26 -41.38
CA SER A 698 90.57 -67.68 -41.05
C SER A 698 90.72 -67.97 -39.54
N ASP A 699 91.65 -67.28 -38.87
CA ASP A 699 91.89 -67.42 -37.44
C ASP A 699 90.99 -66.51 -36.59
N MET A 700 90.76 -65.27 -37.02
CA MET A 700 89.87 -64.32 -36.35
C MET A 700 88.41 -64.79 -36.38
N GLU A 701 87.94 -65.43 -37.46
CA GLU A 701 86.59 -66.03 -37.52
C GLU A 701 86.40 -67.16 -36.51
N ARG A 702 87.47 -67.85 -36.10
CA ARG A 702 87.41 -68.84 -35.03
C ARG A 702 87.19 -68.16 -33.69
N ALA A 703 88.03 -67.16 -33.37
CA ALA A 703 87.89 -66.37 -32.14
C ALA A 703 86.55 -65.60 -32.06
N LEU A 704 86.07 -65.06 -33.18
CA LEU A 704 84.80 -64.33 -33.25
C LEU A 704 83.60 -65.23 -33.00
N ARG A 705 83.56 -66.47 -33.52
CA ARG A 705 82.47 -67.43 -33.25
C ARG A 705 82.42 -67.87 -31.79
N ASP A 706 83.51 -67.73 -31.05
CA ASP A 706 83.60 -68.08 -29.64
C ASP A 706 83.22 -66.87 -28.76
N LEU A 707 83.77 -65.69 -29.06
CA LEU A 707 83.42 -64.44 -28.39
C LEU A 707 81.95 -64.05 -28.62
N GLN A 708 81.42 -64.27 -29.84
CA GLN A 708 80.01 -64.03 -30.17
C GLN A 708 79.07 -64.91 -29.33
N ARG A 709 79.47 -66.13 -28.98
CA ARG A 709 78.68 -67.00 -28.10
C ARG A 709 78.70 -66.51 -26.64
N SER A 710 79.85 -66.09 -26.12
CA SER A 710 79.93 -65.47 -24.78
C SER A 710 79.09 -64.20 -24.70
N HIS A 711 79.29 -63.27 -25.64
CA HIS A 711 78.54 -62.01 -25.71
C HIS A 711 77.03 -62.24 -25.87
N GLN A 712 76.60 -63.23 -26.65
CA GLN A 712 75.17 -63.54 -26.79
C GLN A 712 74.58 -64.06 -25.46
N GLN A 713 75.28 -64.97 -24.78
CA GLN A 713 74.84 -65.48 -23.47
C GLN A 713 74.85 -64.39 -22.38
N GLU A 714 75.86 -63.53 -22.36
CA GLU A 714 75.93 -62.36 -21.47
C GLU A 714 74.77 -61.40 -21.75
N LYS A 715 74.49 -61.09 -23.02
CA LYS A 715 73.35 -60.26 -23.44
C LYS A 715 72.03 -60.87 -22.98
N GLU A 716 71.81 -62.16 -23.18
CA GLU A 716 70.60 -62.87 -22.75
C GLU A 716 70.41 -62.76 -21.22
N THR A 717 71.45 -63.01 -20.43
CA THR A 717 71.35 -62.86 -18.96
C THR A 717 71.21 -61.42 -18.47
N ALA A 718 71.61 -60.42 -19.27
CA ALA A 718 71.36 -59.01 -19.01
C ALA A 718 69.91 -58.62 -19.38
N GLU A 719 69.40 -59.14 -20.48
CA GLU A 719 68.04 -58.96 -20.98
C GLU A 719 67.00 -59.59 -20.03
N ASP A 720 67.29 -60.78 -19.48
CA ASP A 720 66.46 -61.38 -18.42
C ASP A 720 66.43 -60.53 -17.13
N LYS A 721 67.57 -59.93 -16.73
CA LYS A 721 67.64 -59.05 -15.54
C LYS A 721 66.90 -57.74 -15.74
N THR A 722 66.96 -57.14 -16.93
CA THR A 722 66.17 -55.94 -17.24
C THR A 722 64.68 -56.27 -17.36
N ASN A 723 64.31 -57.40 -17.98
CA ASN A 723 62.94 -57.87 -18.08
C ASN A 723 62.32 -58.22 -16.72
N SER A 724 63.07 -58.85 -15.80
CA SER A 724 62.60 -59.12 -14.44
C SER A 724 62.43 -57.84 -13.62
N ARG A 725 63.35 -56.88 -13.74
CA ARG A 725 63.21 -55.57 -13.09
C ARG A 725 62.04 -54.77 -13.67
N LEU A 726 61.83 -54.81 -14.98
CA LEU A 726 60.71 -54.14 -15.64
C LEU A 726 59.37 -54.72 -15.20
N LYS A 727 59.23 -56.06 -15.14
CA LYS A 727 58.02 -56.72 -14.60
C LYS A 727 57.74 -56.38 -13.14
N HIS A 728 58.78 -56.20 -12.31
CA HIS A 728 58.61 -55.76 -10.93
C HIS A 728 58.04 -54.33 -10.87
N ILE A 729 58.58 -53.41 -11.68
CA ILE A 729 58.11 -52.03 -11.79
C ILE A 729 56.68 -51.96 -12.37
N GLU A 730 56.36 -52.77 -13.37
CA GLU A 730 54.98 -52.93 -13.89
C GLU A 730 54.00 -53.39 -12.80
N GLN A 731 54.41 -54.33 -11.94
CA GLN A 731 53.59 -54.80 -10.83
C GLN A 731 53.37 -53.69 -9.78
N GLU A 732 54.40 -52.92 -9.42
CA GLU A 732 54.29 -51.79 -8.49
C GLU A 732 53.39 -50.67 -9.03
N TYR A 733 53.51 -50.31 -10.32
CA TYR A 733 52.59 -49.37 -10.96
C TYR A 733 51.16 -49.92 -11.05
N SER A 734 50.99 -51.23 -11.30
CA SER A 734 49.65 -51.84 -11.29
C SER A 734 48.99 -51.81 -9.91
N GLN A 735 49.78 -52.02 -8.83
CA GLN A 735 49.27 -51.94 -7.46
C GLN A 735 48.98 -50.51 -7.02
N THR A 736 49.83 -49.54 -7.34
CA THR A 736 49.58 -48.13 -7.01
C THR A 736 48.39 -47.57 -7.81
N LEU A 737 48.21 -47.98 -9.06
CA LEU A 737 47.01 -47.69 -9.85
C LEU A 737 45.75 -48.35 -9.24
N ALA A 738 45.82 -49.61 -8.80
CA ALA A 738 44.70 -50.27 -8.14
C ALA A 738 44.31 -49.62 -6.80
N ARG A 739 45.29 -49.28 -5.96
CA ARG A 739 45.06 -48.59 -4.67
C ARG A 739 44.47 -47.19 -4.87
N SER A 740 44.98 -46.42 -5.82
CA SER A 740 44.44 -45.09 -6.13
C SER A 740 43.03 -45.16 -6.75
N ALA A 741 42.76 -46.14 -7.61
CA ALA A 741 41.40 -46.40 -8.10
C ALA A 741 40.41 -46.77 -6.97
N GLN A 742 40.85 -47.57 -6.00
CA GLN A 742 40.02 -47.91 -4.83
C GLN A 742 39.72 -46.67 -3.96
N ILE A 743 40.73 -45.86 -3.64
CA ILE A 743 40.55 -44.59 -2.90
C ILE A 743 39.59 -43.65 -3.64
N ILE A 744 39.66 -43.59 -4.97
CA ILE A 744 38.73 -42.79 -5.79
C ILE A 744 37.29 -43.29 -5.64
N VAL A 745 37.05 -44.62 -5.60
CA VAL A 745 35.71 -45.20 -5.38
C VAL A 745 35.19 -44.90 -3.97
N GLU A 746 36.05 -45.03 -2.95
CA GLU A 746 35.68 -44.73 -1.55
C GLU A 746 35.34 -43.24 -1.34
N LEU A 747 36.12 -42.34 -1.94
CA LEU A 747 35.83 -40.90 -1.97
C LEU A 747 34.54 -40.59 -2.76
N GLN A 748 34.32 -41.23 -3.90
CA GLN A 748 33.07 -41.09 -4.67
C GLN A 748 31.85 -41.54 -3.87
N HIS A 749 31.94 -42.66 -3.14
CA HIS A 749 30.88 -43.14 -2.25
C HIS A 749 30.58 -42.14 -1.13
N SER A 750 31.60 -41.62 -0.45
CA SER A 750 31.45 -40.59 0.60
C SER A 750 30.86 -39.26 0.07
N VAL A 751 31.21 -38.89 -1.16
CA VAL A 751 30.64 -37.74 -1.88
C VAL A 751 29.19 -37.98 -2.36
N CYS A 752 28.77 -39.24 -2.50
CA CYS A 752 27.38 -39.59 -2.77
C CYS A 752 26.52 -39.58 -1.50
N SER A 753 26.96 -40.26 -0.42
CA SER A 753 26.20 -40.31 0.84
C SER A 753 25.99 -38.91 1.45
N SER A 754 27.03 -38.08 1.48
CA SER A 754 26.92 -36.69 1.96
C SER A 754 25.98 -35.82 1.11
N LYS A 755 25.84 -36.08 -0.20
CA LYS A 755 24.84 -35.43 -1.05
C LYS A 755 23.42 -35.92 -0.75
N GLU A 756 23.24 -37.22 -0.52
CA GLU A 756 21.95 -37.80 -0.15
C GLU A 756 21.47 -37.29 1.21
N GLU A 757 22.36 -37.20 2.20
CA GLU A 757 22.11 -36.57 3.50
C GLU A 757 21.75 -35.09 3.35
N ALA A 758 22.51 -34.31 2.56
CA ALA A 758 22.21 -32.90 2.29
C ALA A 758 20.85 -32.71 1.59
N VAL A 759 20.47 -33.63 0.68
CA VAL A 759 19.14 -33.63 0.06
C VAL A 759 18.05 -34.01 1.06
N GLY A 760 18.28 -34.99 1.95
CA GLY A 760 17.35 -35.36 3.03
C GLY A 760 17.13 -34.24 4.04
N LEU A 761 18.17 -33.51 4.41
CA LEU A 761 18.09 -32.29 5.22
C LEU A 761 17.35 -31.17 4.47
N GLN A 762 17.58 -30.99 3.17
CA GLN A 762 16.85 -30.01 2.38
C GLN A 762 15.35 -30.35 2.27
N GLN A 763 15.00 -31.63 2.10
CA GLN A 763 13.61 -32.10 2.03
C GLN A 763 12.89 -31.96 3.40
N THR A 764 13.55 -32.30 4.50
CA THR A 764 12.94 -32.15 5.85
C THR A 764 12.74 -30.68 6.21
N MET A 765 13.69 -29.79 5.88
CA MET A 765 13.52 -28.34 6.05
C MET A 765 12.40 -27.76 5.17
N LYS A 766 12.26 -28.22 3.91
CA LYS A 766 11.10 -27.86 3.05
C LYS A 766 9.78 -28.29 3.68
N ARG A 767 9.66 -29.55 4.16
CA ARG A 767 8.46 -30.04 4.84
C ARG A 767 8.12 -29.22 6.09
N GLN A 768 9.11 -28.87 6.91
CA GLN A 768 8.89 -28.00 8.08
C GLN A 768 8.39 -26.60 7.69
N GLN A 769 8.93 -26.02 6.61
CA GLN A 769 8.47 -24.73 6.08
C GLN A 769 7.03 -24.82 5.52
N GLU A 770 6.70 -25.90 4.81
CA GLU A 770 5.35 -26.17 4.29
C GLU A 770 4.35 -26.39 5.44
N GLU A 771 4.69 -27.16 6.47
CA GLU A 771 3.88 -27.32 7.67
C GLU A 771 3.66 -26.02 8.43
N ALA A 772 4.70 -25.19 8.60
CA ALA A 772 4.57 -23.88 9.22
C ALA A 772 3.66 -22.94 8.41
N ASN A 773 3.79 -22.94 7.09
CA ASN A 773 2.93 -22.18 6.19
C ASN A 773 1.49 -22.69 6.21
N ASN A 774 1.27 -24.01 6.29
CA ASN A 774 -0.06 -24.61 6.41
C ASN A 774 -0.73 -24.28 7.76
N ARG A 775 0.02 -24.24 8.86
CA ARG A 775 -0.50 -23.78 10.16
C ARG A 775 -0.87 -22.29 10.11
N TRP A 776 -0.06 -21.46 9.43
CA TRP A 776 -0.33 -20.02 9.27
C TRP A 776 -1.56 -19.75 8.39
N THR A 777 -1.70 -20.46 7.26
CA THR A 777 -2.89 -20.33 6.41
C THR A 777 -4.15 -20.84 7.11
N GLN A 778 -4.06 -21.95 7.87
CA GLN A 778 -5.15 -22.43 8.73
C GLN A 778 -5.58 -21.39 9.76
N GLU A 779 -4.67 -20.79 10.51
CA GLU A 779 -5.07 -19.78 11.51
C GLU A 779 -5.57 -18.48 10.85
N LYS A 780 -5.04 -18.10 9.67
CA LYS A 780 -5.62 -17.01 8.87
C LYS A 780 -7.06 -17.33 8.45
N THR A 781 -7.37 -18.56 8.03
CA THR A 781 -8.75 -18.97 7.74
C THR A 781 -9.61 -18.99 8.99
N ASN A 782 -9.10 -19.46 10.13
CA ASN A 782 -9.83 -19.46 11.40
C ASN A 782 -10.19 -18.03 11.85
N ILE A 783 -9.24 -17.08 11.78
CA ILE A 783 -9.47 -15.67 12.09
C ILE A 783 -10.51 -15.07 11.14
N THR A 784 -10.42 -15.37 9.84
CA THR A 784 -11.38 -14.89 8.84
C THR A 784 -12.78 -15.47 9.09
N GLN A 785 -12.88 -16.75 9.46
CA GLN A 785 -14.15 -17.40 9.79
C GLN A 785 -14.77 -16.81 11.06
N ARG A 786 -13.99 -16.60 12.12
CA ARG A 786 -14.45 -15.93 13.36
C ARG A 786 -14.91 -14.49 13.10
N ALA A 787 -14.19 -13.75 12.25
CA ALA A 787 -14.57 -12.40 11.85
C ALA A 787 -15.88 -12.39 11.04
N ASN A 788 -16.06 -13.33 10.11
CA ASN A 788 -17.30 -13.49 9.35
C ASN A 788 -18.48 -13.88 10.25
N GLN A 789 -18.28 -14.79 11.21
CA GLN A 789 -19.30 -15.16 12.21
C GLN A 789 -19.71 -13.97 13.08
N ALA A 790 -18.76 -13.15 13.51
CA ALA A 790 -19.04 -11.92 14.26
C ALA A 790 -19.81 -10.88 13.41
N ASN A 791 -19.43 -10.72 12.14
CA ASN A 791 -20.13 -9.84 11.20
C ASN A 791 -21.57 -10.31 10.93
N GLU A 792 -21.80 -11.62 10.82
CA GLU A 792 -23.15 -12.16 10.59
C GLU A 792 -24.03 -12.01 11.84
N ALA A 793 -23.52 -12.29 13.04
CA ALA A 793 -24.23 -12.02 14.29
C ALA A 793 -24.55 -10.52 14.48
N LEU A 794 -23.69 -9.61 14.00
CA LEU A 794 -23.97 -8.18 13.96
C LEU A 794 -25.05 -7.82 12.93
N ARG A 795 -25.06 -8.44 11.75
CA ARG A 795 -26.12 -8.29 10.74
C ARG A 795 -27.47 -8.78 11.27
N GLU A 796 -27.55 -9.99 11.82
CA GLU A 796 -28.75 -10.53 12.45
C GLU A 796 -29.30 -9.61 13.54
N LYS A 797 -28.41 -9.00 14.34
CA LYS A 797 -28.79 -8.04 15.37
C LYS A 797 -29.29 -6.71 14.78
N VAL A 798 -28.66 -6.19 13.73
CA VAL A 798 -29.15 -5.00 13.00
C VAL A 798 -30.51 -5.26 12.37
N GLU A 799 -30.70 -6.40 11.70
CA GLU A 799 -32.01 -6.79 11.18
C GLU A 799 -33.05 -6.98 12.29
N SER A 800 -32.69 -7.56 13.43
CA SER A 800 -33.60 -7.72 14.56
C SER A 800 -34.06 -6.37 15.10
N LEU A 801 -33.15 -5.39 15.21
CA LEU A 801 -33.46 -4.01 15.56
C LEU A 801 -34.33 -3.32 14.48
N GLN A 802 -34.08 -3.56 13.18
CA GLN A 802 -34.94 -3.07 12.11
C GLN A 802 -36.34 -3.70 12.12
N ARG A 803 -36.45 -5.01 12.44
CA ARG A 803 -37.73 -5.72 12.60
C ARG A 803 -38.50 -5.18 13.80
N GLN A 804 -37.82 -4.91 14.92
CA GLN A 804 -38.40 -4.25 16.09
C GLN A 804 -38.86 -2.82 15.76
N LEU A 805 -38.02 -2.01 15.11
CA LEU A 805 -38.37 -0.66 14.67
C LEU A 805 -39.63 -0.67 13.80
N ARG A 806 -39.66 -1.46 12.73
CA ARG A 806 -40.84 -1.61 11.85
C ARG A 806 -42.09 -2.08 12.59
N SER A 807 -41.95 -2.92 13.61
CA SER A 807 -43.09 -3.32 14.45
C SER A 807 -43.60 -2.16 15.32
N SER A 808 -42.71 -1.31 15.83
CA SER A 808 -43.09 -0.12 16.61
C SER A 808 -43.66 0.99 15.72
N GLU A 809 -43.10 1.20 14.53
CA GLU A 809 -43.64 2.12 13.50
C GLU A 809 -45.06 1.69 13.12
N LYS A 810 -45.29 0.40 12.83
CA LYS A 810 -46.63 -0.13 12.52
C LYS A 810 -47.60 0.00 13.70
N ALA A 811 -47.13 -0.15 14.95
CA ALA A 811 -47.96 0.04 16.14
C ALA A 811 -48.30 1.51 16.42
N LEU A 812 -47.39 2.44 16.09
CA LEU A 812 -47.65 3.88 16.13
C LEU A 812 -48.65 4.28 15.04
N LEU A 813 -48.45 3.85 13.80
CA LEU A 813 -49.37 4.09 12.69
C LEU A 813 -50.76 3.51 12.96
N GLY A 814 -50.84 2.34 13.63
CA GLY A 814 -52.11 1.76 14.09
C GLY A 814 -52.81 2.64 15.13
N LYS A 815 -52.07 3.21 16.09
CA LYS A 815 -52.64 4.16 17.09
C LYS A 815 -53.04 5.50 16.48
N GLU A 816 -52.30 5.96 15.48
CA GLU A 816 -52.62 7.15 14.70
C GLU A 816 -53.95 6.94 13.95
N LEU A 817 -54.08 5.82 13.23
CA LEU A 817 -55.30 5.45 12.51
C LEU A 817 -56.49 5.20 13.45
N GLU A 818 -56.29 4.52 14.60
CA GLU A 818 -57.28 4.45 15.68
C GLU A 818 -57.73 5.85 16.19
N SER A 819 -56.84 6.84 16.18
CA SER A 819 -57.15 8.20 16.62
C SER A 819 -57.88 9.00 15.55
N GLU A 820 -57.55 8.78 14.26
CA GLU A 820 -58.32 9.29 13.14
C GLU A 820 -59.74 8.68 13.11
N GLU A 821 -59.87 7.36 13.31
CA GLU A 821 -61.17 6.69 13.45
C GLU A 821 -62.01 7.35 14.57
N LYS A 822 -61.44 7.53 15.77
CA LYS A 822 -62.11 8.21 16.90
C LYS A 822 -62.48 9.66 16.58
N VAL A 823 -61.65 10.39 15.82
CA VAL A 823 -61.97 11.74 15.35
C VAL A 823 -63.07 11.72 14.28
N THR A 824 -63.10 10.72 13.40
CA THR A 824 -64.16 10.60 12.38
C THR A 824 -65.50 10.19 12.98
N THR A 825 -65.54 9.28 13.97
CA THR A 825 -66.78 8.96 14.70
C THR A 825 -67.27 10.15 15.51
N LEU A 826 -66.38 10.91 16.17
CA LEU A 826 -66.78 12.17 16.82
C LEU A 826 -67.32 13.20 15.82
N ARG A 827 -66.70 13.34 14.64
CA ARG A 827 -67.22 14.20 13.55
C ARG A 827 -68.59 13.71 13.07
N GLN A 828 -68.80 12.40 12.92
CA GLN A 828 -70.08 11.82 12.56
C GLN A 828 -71.13 12.08 13.64
N GLU A 829 -70.82 11.88 14.92
CA GLU A 829 -71.72 12.25 16.03
C GLU A 829 -72.09 13.74 16.03
N TYR A 830 -71.13 14.63 15.78
CA TYR A 830 -71.42 16.07 15.70
C TYR A 830 -72.20 16.42 14.43
N GLU A 831 -71.93 15.79 13.29
CA GLU A 831 -72.78 15.88 12.10
C GLU A 831 -74.19 15.34 12.37
N GLU A 832 -74.36 14.25 13.12
CA GLU A 832 -75.66 13.67 13.47
C GLU A 832 -76.43 14.56 14.45
N LYS A 833 -75.75 15.16 15.44
CA LYS A 833 -76.33 16.18 16.32
C LYS A 833 -76.76 17.41 15.50
N MET A 834 -75.96 17.87 14.54
CA MET A 834 -76.36 18.90 13.57
C MET A 834 -77.44 18.42 12.59
N LYS A 835 -77.54 17.11 12.31
CA LYS A 835 -78.61 16.47 11.53
C LYS A 835 -79.90 16.26 12.34
N GLY A 836 -79.87 16.39 13.66
CA GLY A 836 -81.05 16.49 14.52
C GLY A 836 -81.66 17.89 14.63
N LEU A 837 -80.93 18.96 14.30
CA LEU A 837 -81.31 20.35 14.64
C LEU A 837 -82.09 21.15 13.56
N LEU A 838 -82.20 20.64 12.33
CA LEU A 838 -83.17 21.07 11.31
C LEU A 838 -84.22 19.96 11.12
N PRO A 839 -85.49 20.30 10.85
CA PRO A 839 -86.53 19.35 10.43
C PRO A 839 -86.15 18.52 9.20
N ALA A 840 -86.73 17.33 9.07
CA ALA A 840 -86.39 16.38 8.00
C ALA A 840 -86.83 16.88 6.61
N GLU A 841 -87.97 17.56 6.54
CA GLU A 841 -88.54 18.14 5.33
C GLU A 841 -87.59 19.17 4.73
N LEU A 842 -87.11 20.11 5.55
CA LEU A 842 -86.19 21.16 5.14
C LEU A 842 -84.82 20.62 4.69
N ARG A 843 -84.41 19.45 5.18
CA ARG A 843 -83.20 18.76 4.69
C ARG A 843 -83.42 18.16 3.31
N GLN A 844 -84.55 17.49 3.10
CA GLN A 844 -84.87 16.90 1.81
C GLN A 844 -84.94 17.99 0.73
N GLU A 845 -85.61 19.12 1.00
CA GLU A 845 -85.65 20.27 0.08
C GLU A 845 -84.26 20.83 -0.24
N LEU A 846 -83.36 20.90 0.75
CA LEU A 846 -81.98 21.35 0.57
C LEU A 846 -81.12 20.32 -0.20
N GLU A 847 -81.27 19.02 0.05
CA GLU A 847 -80.54 17.97 -0.67
C GLU A 847 -81.06 17.79 -2.11
N ASP A 848 -82.38 17.94 -2.34
CA ASP A 848 -83.01 17.94 -3.66
C ASP A 848 -82.61 19.17 -4.48
N THR A 849 -82.56 20.36 -3.87
CA THR A 849 -82.04 21.56 -4.56
C THR A 849 -80.52 21.47 -4.80
N ILE A 850 -79.73 20.91 -3.88
CA ILE A 850 -78.30 20.66 -4.09
C ILE A 850 -78.06 19.62 -5.19
N THR A 851 -78.86 18.55 -5.29
CA THR A 851 -78.74 17.57 -6.38
C THR A 851 -79.21 18.13 -7.72
N SER A 852 -80.29 18.93 -7.74
CA SER A 852 -80.72 19.69 -8.92
C SER A 852 -79.64 20.66 -9.40
N LEU A 853 -79.03 21.43 -8.50
CA LEU A 853 -77.91 22.32 -8.82
C LEU A 853 -76.67 21.56 -9.29
N LYS A 854 -76.32 20.43 -8.64
CA LYS A 854 -75.23 19.54 -9.11
C LYS A 854 -75.52 18.94 -10.49
N ALA A 855 -76.76 18.63 -10.81
CA ALA A 855 -77.17 18.16 -12.15
C ALA A 855 -77.07 19.27 -13.19
N GLN A 856 -77.52 20.49 -12.88
CA GLN A 856 -77.38 21.67 -13.74
C GLN A 856 -75.90 22.03 -13.96
N VAL A 857 -75.07 22.03 -12.92
CA VAL A 857 -73.62 22.26 -13.03
C VAL A 857 -72.95 21.16 -13.86
N ASN A 858 -73.29 19.88 -13.66
CA ASN A 858 -72.78 18.80 -14.52
C ASN A 858 -73.21 18.96 -15.99
N PHE A 859 -74.44 19.41 -16.24
CA PHE A 859 -74.94 19.65 -17.60
C PHE A 859 -74.19 20.82 -18.26
N LEU A 860 -74.00 21.93 -17.53
CA LEU A 860 -73.21 23.08 -17.97
C LEU A 860 -71.74 22.72 -18.19
N GLN A 861 -71.15 21.90 -17.33
CA GLN A 861 -69.75 21.49 -17.41
C GLN A 861 -69.51 20.46 -18.53
N ARG A 862 -70.45 19.53 -18.77
CA ARG A 862 -70.43 18.68 -19.99
C ARG A 862 -70.56 19.54 -21.25
N ARG A 863 -71.43 20.55 -21.26
CA ARG A 863 -71.56 21.49 -22.39
C ARG A 863 -70.29 22.34 -22.58
N ALA A 864 -69.64 22.75 -21.49
CA ALA A 864 -68.36 23.46 -21.54
C ALA A 864 -67.24 22.57 -22.11
N ASN A 865 -67.12 21.33 -21.63
CA ASN A 865 -66.15 20.36 -22.15
C ASN A 865 -66.36 20.08 -23.65
N PHE A 866 -67.61 19.93 -24.10
CA PHE A 866 -67.91 19.72 -25.52
C PHE A 866 -67.55 20.93 -26.41
N LEU A 867 -67.68 22.15 -25.88
CA LEU A 867 -67.21 23.38 -26.54
C LEU A 867 -65.67 23.50 -26.51
N GLN A 868 -65.04 23.06 -25.42
CA GLN A 868 -63.58 22.99 -25.27
C GLN A 868 -62.97 22.02 -26.29
N GLU A 869 -63.53 20.81 -26.41
CA GLU A 869 -63.16 19.79 -27.41
C GLU A 869 -63.31 20.34 -28.84
N GLY A 870 -64.36 21.10 -29.13
CA GLY A 870 -64.55 21.77 -30.42
C GLY A 870 -63.45 22.82 -30.72
N LEU A 871 -63.03 23.59 -29.72
CA LEU A 871 -61.95 24.58 -29.84
C LEU A 871 -60.57 23.93 -29.98
N ASP A 872 -60.29 22.88 -29.21
CA ASP A 872 -59.01 22.19 -29.25
C ASP A 872 -58.88 21.29 -30.50
N ALA A 873 -59.99 20.78 -31.06
CA ALA A 873 -60.02 20.20 -32.42
C ALA A 873 -59.68 21.23 -33.51
N TYR A 874 -60.09 22.50 -33.34
CA TYR A 874 -59.69 23.61 -34.21
C TYR A 874 -58.21 23.98 -34.05
N ARG A 875 -57.66 23.95 -32.82
CA ARG A 875 -56.22 24.16 -32.56
C ARG A 875 -55.35 23.06 -33.15
N ASN A 876 -55.71 21.79 -32.96
CA ASN A 876 -54.93 20.67 -33.49
C ASN A 876 -54.87 20.68 -35.04
N LYS A 877 -55.96 21.03 -35.73
CA LYS A 877 -55.94 21.27 -37.18
C LYS A 877 -54.99 22.39 -37.63
N ARG A 878 -54.67 23.34 -36.74
CA ARG A 878 -53.70 24.41 -37.00
C ARG A 878 -52.25 23.98 -36.72
N LEU A 879 -52.03 23.19 -35.66
CA LEU A 879 -50.70 22.71 -35.26
C LEU A 879 -50.10 21.66 -36.22
N VAL A 880 -50.93 20.80 -36.81
CA VAL A 880 -50.48 19.82 -37.83
C VAL A 880 -49.86 20.50 -39.05
N PHE A 881 -50.36 21.68 -39.44
CA PHE A 881 -49.76 22.49 -40.51
C PHE A 881 -48.43 23.15 -40.14
N SER A 882 -48.11 23.30 -38.85
CA SER A 882 -46.85 23.89 -38.38
C SER A 882 -45.75 22.85 -38.19
N PHE A 883 -46.07 21.65 -37.68
CA PHE A 883 -45.07 20.61 -37.43
C PHE A 883 -44.48 19.98 -38.70
N GLY A 884 -45.19 20.02 -39.83
CA GLY A 884 -44.72 19.49 -41.12
C GLY A 884 -43.46 20.17 -41.70
N LEU A 885 -43.00 21.28 -41.12
CA LEU A 885 -41.80 22.01 -41.55
C LEU A 885 -40.60 21.85 -40.58
N GLY A 886 -40.79 21.26 -39.39
CA GLY A 886 -39.74 21.18 -38.37
C GLY A 886 -38.81 19.96 -38.46
N ILE A 887 -39.30 18.84 -39.00
CA ILE A 887 -38.66 17.51 -38.88
C ILE A 887 -37.43 17.36 -39.82
N ALA A 888 -37.13 18.36 -40.66
CA ALA A 888 -36.07 18.31 -41.67
C ALA A 888 -34.64 18.59 -41.15
N TRP A 889 -34.42 18.81 -39.85
CA TRP A 889 -33.14 19.30 -39.30
C TRP A 889 -32.42 18.37 -38.30
N GLU A 890 -33.06 17.36 -37.71
CA GLU A 890 -32.48 16.56 -36.60
C GLU A 890 -31.86 15.21 -37.04
N LEU A 891 -31.51 15.03 -38.31
CA LEU A 891 -31.10 13.73 -38.89
C LEU A 891 -29.60 13.62 -39.27
N CYS A 892 -28.73 14.53 -38.80
CA CYS A 892 -27.32 14.60 -39.23
C CYS A 892 -26.25 14.24 -38.17
N ASP A 893 -26.54 14.31 -36.87
CA ASP A 893 -25.50 14.35 -35.81
C ASP A 893 -25.24 13.01 -35.07
N LEU A 894 -25.39 11.86 -35.74
CA LEU A 894 -25.27 10.54 -35.10
C LEU A 894 -24.29 9.54 -35.77
N GLU A 895 -23.21 10.04 -36.39
CA GLU A 895 -22.18 9.19 -37.00
C GLU A 895 -20.74 9.68 -36.74
N SER A 896 -20.25 9.55 -35.50
CA SER A 896 -18.82 9.67 -35.16
C SER A 896 -18.43 9.01 -33.82
N ARG A 897 -17.90 7.78 -33.90
CA ARG A 897 -17.02 7.16 -32.89
C ARG A 897 -16.02 6.23 -33.58
N PRO A 898 -14.72 6.53 -33.57
CA PRO A 898 -13.67 5.53 -33.74
C PRO A 898 -13.27 4.89 -32.39
N GLU A 899 -12.54 3.78 -32.54
CA GLU A 899 -12.06 2.78 -31.56
C GLU A 899 -11.52 3.31 -30.21
#